data_AF-A0A7C1IEM2-F1
#
_entry.id   AF-A0A7C1IEM2-F1
#
_cell.length_a   1.000
_cell.length_b   1.000
_cell.length_c   1.000
_cell.angle_alpha   90.00
_cell.angle_beta   90.00
_cell.angle_gamma   90.00
#
_symmetry.space_group_name_H-M   'P 1'
#
loop_
_entity.id
_entity.type
_entity.pdbx_description
1 polymer ?
#
loop_
_entity_poly.entity_id
_entity_poly.type
_entity_poly.pdbx_seq_one_letter_code
_entity_poly.pdbx_strand_id
1 'polypeptide(L)'
;MRTLPQIRIKQQKSGQKFQYVCISVFTNSSFPVIAQCLFKRKISLEKATMKRLIKIQLFAALIFVQTLSFLALPLQGQQTFCNPLNLNYRFMGDALDAREAADAVIVLFQDDYYLFASRSGGYWTSPDLREWTLIIPEGIDIETYAPGVVAMRDSLFYVPSATSQVYKTGDPKSGIWQKGPRIASYGDPAFFLDDDGRLYMCYGVSNNAPISVVELDPVTFQEIGSKVDVVYAKASVHGWERRGDDNLLDEEPWIEGSWMIKENGKYYLHYAGPGTEFKTYADGIYVADSPLGPYEYATYSPFAFKPTGFISGAGHGSTFKDKDGNYWHIGTMTISVQHMFERRLGLAPVSFDEDGHIHCNTAWGDYPQYLPGVVDDPVNNNYAGMVLLSHKKFVMASSSLDDYGIDNAVDEDARTYWCAQTGGSNEWMIIDLGIECNVEAVQVNFAEHNTDPGIVRGRENLLYEQYILEKSSDGLHWETLVDKSLNMRDVPHDYTELVQPVLTRYIKLTNVFTPGGGNFAIRDLRIFGNSDRAVYTTVADFSVERDSEDGRDAVIRWTPVEDADGYIIHYGIAPDKLYNNYMVYDADSVAIHSLNHGVEYYFSVEAFDTGTEYYRNAGEFHTHQSGNWNDPDTWTVFDGLGWTYPAPGVPSVSDGPITILEGHTVVVTENDSADQLTVAGGGILELGKGVTFQVNDYIGSDMVVLGTLRNYGALICDTMATVSFSGSGRYEHKQDGGVIPTAIWNPSSLCIIDSVKTSVPSNLNQNFFNLVWNCPGQTANLDMKWNEITIGGDITIQNTGSAQLQMCDPEAGTDALVNIEGDIIQSGGAFAATATNDANTTVVINHLGNIHITGGDFSICRGSQGGNGTTTWNIYGNIILENATTRNANTDGAKFIFCNAGSTQMLSFSGVTFAGGGFP
;
A
#
# COMPACT_ATOMS: atom_id res chain seq x y z
N MET A 1 47.15 -34.87 42.68
CA MET A 1 47.12 -35.87 43.77
C MET A 1 45.94 -36.80 43.53
N ARG A 2 46.22 -38.11 43.38
CA ARG A 2 45.36 -39.31 43.56
C ARG A 2 43.96 -39.31 42.90
N THR A 3 43.51 -40.26 42.08
CA THR A 3 43.96 -41.62 41.68
C THR A 3 43.08 -42.09 40.49
N LEU A 4 43.63 -43.00 39.70
CA LEU A 4 43.21 -43.68 38.44
C LEU A 4 42.00 -44.67 38.56
N PRO A 5 41.42 -45.25 37.46
CA PRO A 5 42.03 -45.80 36.21
C PRO A 5 41.50 -45.27 34.85
N GLN A 6 42.37 -44.96 33.86
CA GLN A 6 42.96 -45.78 32.75
C GLN A 6 41.90 -46.36 31.77
N ILE A 7 41.79 -46.07 30.45
CA ILE A 7 42.67 -45.84 29.25
C ILE A 7 43.22 -47.12 28.54
N ARG A 8 42.99 -47.14 27.20
CA ARG A 8 43.60 -47.84 26.01
C ARG A 8 42.99 -49.20 25.59
N ILE A 9 42.46 -49.41 24.36
CA ILE A 9 42.85 -49.16 22.94
C ILE A 9 44.07 -49.97 22.45
N LYS A 10 43.85 -50.78 21.38
CA LYS A 10 44.65 -50.99 20.13
C LYS A 10 44.35 -52.41 19.56
N GLN A 11 44.39 -52.74 18.27
CA GLN A 11 44.93 -52.10 17.07
C GLN A 11 44.37 -52.77 15.79
N GLN A 12 44.34 -51.98 14.72
CA GLN A 12 44.35 -52.29 13.28
C GLN A 12 44.66 -53.74 12.83
N LYS A 13 43.93 -54.18 11.80
CA LYS A 13 44.51 -54.87 10.62
C LYS A 13 43.94 -54.32 9.32
N SER A 14 44.88 -53.94 8.46
CA SER A 14 44.79 -53.52 7.06
C SER A 14 44.41 -54.65 6.10
N GLY A 15 43.87 -54.32 4.92
CA GLY A 15 44.08 -55.16 3.73
C GLY A 15 43.06 -55.09 2.58
N GLN A 16 43.21 -54.08 1.72
CA GLN A 16 43.14 -54.13 0.24
C GLN A 16 41.91 -54.59 -0.58
N LYS A 17 41.87 -53.97 -1.77
CA LYS A 17 40.86 -53.83 -2.82
C LYS A 17 40.91 -54.93 -3.91
N PHE A 18 39.75 -55.12 -4.57
CA PHE A 18 39.44 -55.47 -5.98
C PHE A 18 40.30 -56.48 -6.78
N GLN A 19 39.67 -57.50 -7.40
CA GLN A 19 39.35 -57.57 -8.85
C GLN A 19 38.72 -58.91 -9.30
N TYR A 20 38.08 -58.83 -10.47
CA TYR A 20 37.30 -59.77 -11.28
C TYR A 20 37.98 -61.08 -11.74
N VAL A 21 37.15 -61.99 -12.29
CA VAL A 21 37.31 -62.92 -13.46
C VAL A 21 36.53 -64.24 -13.17
N CYS A 22 35.87 -65.01 -14.05
CA CYS A 22 35.18 -64.93 -15.36
C CYS A 22 34.71 -66.39 -15.69
N ILE A 23 33.71 -66.58 -16.59
CA ILE A 23 33.39 -67.80 -17.42
C ILE A 23 32.63 -68.96 -16.69
N SER A 24 31.57 -69.67 -17.15
CA SER A 24 30.95 -70.05 -18.46
C SER A 24 29.48 -70.54 -18.24
N VAL A 25 28.43 -70.20 -19.01
CA VAL A 25 27.83 -70.70 -20.31
C VAL A 25 27.44 -72.20 -20.43
N PHE A 26 26.13 -72.53 -20.54
CA PHE A 26 25.39 -72.96 -21.77
C PHE A 26 24.00 -73.63 -21.54
N THR A 27 23.14 -73.33 -22.51
CA THR A 27 21.70 -73.53 -22.85
C THR A 27 21.06 -74.93 -22.96
N ASN A 28 19.71 -74.94 -23.00
CA ASN A 28 18.72 -75.71 -23.83
C ASN A 28 17.57 -76.33 -22.98
N SER A 29 16.29 -76.45 -23.37
CA SER A 29 15.49 -76.06 -24.54
C SER A 29 14.01 -76.54 -24.36
N SER A 30 13.03 -75.70 -24.75
CA SER A 30 11.74 -75.99 -25.43
C SER A 30 10.60 -76.82 -24.78
N PHE A 31 9.32 -76.37 -24.93
CA PHE A 31 8.08 -77.08 -25.41
C PHE A 31 6.72 -76.48 -24.90
N PRO A 32 5.52 -76.72 -25.52
CA PRO A 32 4.52 -75.69 -25.89
C PRO A 32 3.03 -75.96 -25.50
N VAL A 33 2.16 -74.97 -25.76
CA VAL A 33 0.75 -74.99 -26.32
C VAL A 33 -0.32 -76.05 -25.89
N ILE A 34 -1.39 -75.54 -25.23
CA ILE A 34 -2.89 -75.70 -25.41
C ILE A 34 -3.66 -77.04 -25.21
N ALA A 35 -4.85 -76.88 -24.59
CA ALA A 35 -6.13 -77.66 -24.57
C ALA A 35 -6.27 -78.83 -23.55
N GLN A 36 -7.14 -78.74 -22.53
CA GLN A 36 -8.61 -78.80 -22.46
C GLN A 36 -9.26 -80.17 -22.77
N CYS A 37 -10.20 -80.55 -21.87
CA CYS A 37 -11.35 -81.46 -21.98
C CYS A 37 -11.17 -82.87 -21.40
N LEU A 38 -12.13 -83.47 -20.68
CA LEU A 38 -13.48 -83.12 -20.20
C LEU A 38 -13.91 -84.33 -19.32
N PHE A 39 -14.78 -84.09 -18.33
CA PHE A 39 -16.04 -84.82 -18.04
C PHE A 39 -16.35 -84.73 -16.53
N LYS A 40 -17.23 -83.83 -16.08
CA LYS A 40 -18.70 -83.78 -16.21
C LYS A 40 -19.44 -84.77 -15.30
N ARG A 41 -20.42 -84.20 -14.58
CA ARG A 41 -21.56 -84.81 -13.86
C ARG A 41 -21.38 -85.20 -12.39
N LYS A 42 -21.02 -84.21 -11.58
CA LYS A 42 -21.60 -84.01 -10.24
C LYS A 42 -22.16 -82.57 -10.13
N ILE A 43 -22.90 -82.20 -11.17
CA ILE A 43 -23.36 -80.82 -11.43
C ILE A 43 -24.82 -80.91 -11.88
N SER A 44 -25.76 -80.76 -10.94
CA SER A 44 -27.11 -80.28 -11.31
C SER A 44 -27.91 -79.68 -10.16
N LEU A 45 -27.58 -79.91 -8.88
CA LEU A 45 -28.32 -79.29 -7.76
C LEU A 45 -27.63 -78.07 -7.09
N GLU A 46 -26.32 -77.85 -7.25
CA GLU A 46 -25.66 -76.65 -6.67
C GLU A 46 -25.61 -75.44 -7.61
N LYS A 47 -25.89 -75.62 -8.91
CA LYS A 47 -25.76 -74.54 -9.90
C LYS A 47 -26.91 -73.52 -9.91
N ALA A 48 -28.08 -73.84 -9.37
CA ALA A 48 -29.20 -72.90 -9.34
C ALA A 48 -29.04 -71.84 -8.23
N THR A 49 -28.59 -72.27 -7.05
CA THR A 49 -28.37 -71.40 -5.88
C THR A 49 -27.09 -70.57 -6.05
N MET A 50 -26.03 -71.15 -6.60
CA MET A 50 -24.75 -70.46 -6.83
C MET A 50 -24.81 -69.47 -8.00
N LYS A 51 -25.62 -69.73 -9.05
CA LYS A 51 -25.85 -68.72 -10.12
C LYS A 51 -26.68 -67.53 -9.67
N ARG A 52 -27.54 -67.68 -8.65
CA ARG A 52 -28.31 -66.58 -8.07
C ARG A 52 -27.43 -65.71 -7.16
N LEU A 53 -26.55 -66.32 -6.35
CA LEU A 53 -25.55 -65.58 -5.56
C LEU A 53 -24.50 -64.88 -6.43
N ILE A 54 -23.97 -65.55 -7.46
CA ILE A 54 -22.97 -64.95 -8.37
C ILE A 54 -23.59 -63.84 -9.21
N LYS A 55 -24.86 -63.94 -9.63
CA LYS A 55 -25.54 -62.81 -10.29
C LYS A 55 -25.79 -61.65 -9.34
N ILE A 56 -26.14 -61.88 -8.07
CA ILE A 56 -26.33 -60.78 -7.09
C ILE A 56 -24.97 -60.15 -6.73
N GLN A 57 -23.89 -60.93 -6.59
CA GLN A 57 -22.54 -60.41 -6.35
C GLN A 57 -21.93 -59.72 -7.57
N LEU A 58 -22.19 -60.21 -8.80
CA LEU A 58 -21.75 -59.52 -10.02
C LEU A 58 -22.59 -58.28 -10.30
N PHE A 59 -23.90 -58.25 -9.99
CA PHE A 59 -24.70 -57.02 -10.12
C PHE A 59 -24.36 -56.01 -9.03
N ALA A 60 -24.08 -56.46 -7.80
CA ALA A 60 -23.58 -55.60 -6.73
C ALA A 60 -22.16 -55.10 -7.01
N ALA A 61 -21.27 -55.91 -7.58
CA ALA A 61 -19.93 -55.48 -7.98
C ALA A 61 -19.94 -54.60 -9.24
N LEU A 62 -20.86 -54.82 -10.19
CA LEU A 62 -21.01 -53.93 -11.35
C LEU A 62 -21.63 -52.59 -10.94
N ILE A 63 -22.57 -52.57 -9.97
CA ILE A 63 -23.06 -51.34 -9.35
C ILE A 63 -21.94 -50.69 -8.51
N PHE A 64 -21.16 -51.44 -7.74
CA PHE A 64 -20.04 -50.89 -6.94
C PHE A 64 -18.92 -50.34 -7.83
N VAL A 65 -18.60 -50.97 -8.96
CA VAL A 65 -17.61 -50.49 -9.93
C VAL A 65 -18.17 -49.39 -10.83
N GLN A 66 -19.48 -49.35 -11.13
CA GLN A 66 -20.12 -48.21 -11.79
C GLN A 66 -20.35 -47.02 -10.85
N THR A 67 -20.50 -47.21 -9.54
CA THR A 67 -20.54 -46.12 -8.54
C THR A 67 -19.15 -45.65 -8.10
N LEU A 68 -18.08 -46.42 -8.35
CA LEU A 68 -16.68 -45.98 -8.19
C LEU A 68 -16.11 -45.33 -9.46
N SER A 69 -16.86 -45.30 -10.55
CA SER A 69 -16.47 -44.62 -11.81
C SER A 69 -17.17 -43.27 -12.02
N PHE A 70 -17.96 -42.82 -11.04
CA PHE A 70 -18.46 -41.45 -10.96
C PHE A 70 -17.96 -40.89 -9.62
N LEU A 71 -17.17 -39.81 -9.67
CA LEU A 71 -16.46 -39.12 -8.56
C LEU A 71 -15.00 -39.52 -8.30
N ALA A 72 -14.28 -40.01 -9.30
CA ALA A 72 -12.90 -39.55 -9.47
C ALA A 72 -12.93 -38.43 -10.51
N LEU A 73 -13.43 -37.26 -10.10
CA LEU A 73 -13.01 -36.04 -10.79
C LEU A 73 -11.48 -36.05 -10.71
N PRO A 74 -10.74 -35.78 -11.81
CA PRO A 74 -9.32 -35.51 -11.65
C PRO A 74 -9.21 -34.46 -10.53
N LEU A 75 -8.29 -34.69 -9.57
CA LEU A 75 -7.89 -33.59 -8.69
C LEU A 75 -7.42 -32.51 -9.67
N GLN A 76 -8.25 -31.49 -9.88
CA GLN A 76 -7.91 -30.39 -10.75
C GLN A 76 -6.75 -29.73 -10.02
N GLY A 77 -5.56 -29.76 -10.63
CA GLY A 77 -4.41 -29.07 -10.05
C GLY A 77 -4.75 -27.61 -9.83
N GLN A 78 -4.05 -26.97 -8.89
CA GLN A 78 -4.14 -25.54 -8.62
C GLN A 78 -4.28 -24.75 -9.94
N GLN A 79 -5.35 -23.97 -10.03
CA GLN A 79 -5.72 -23.19 -11.19
C GLN A 79 -5.33 -21.73 -11.04
N THR A 80 -5.12 -21.28 -9.80
CA THR A 80 -4.88 -19.89 -9.47
C THR A 80 -3.52 -19.69 -8.81
N PHE A 81 -3.01 -18.47 -8.83
CA PHE A 81 -1.82 -18.04 -8.09
C PHE A 81 -2.08 -16.66 -7.50
N CYS A 82 -1.20 -16.22 -6.61
CA CYS A 82 -1.25 -14.89 -6.04
C CYS A 82 0.16 -14.30 -6.04
N ASN A 83 0.30 -13.00 -6.35
CA ASN A 83 1.58 -12.31 -6.21
C ASN A 83 1.79 -11.87 -4.74
N PRO A 84 3.05 -11.71 -4.28
CA PRO A 84 4.27 -12.08 -5.00
C PRO A 84 4.35 -13.59 -5.24
N LEU A 85 5.02 -13.99 -6.33
CA LEU A 85 5.20 -15.41 -6.67
C LEU A 85 5.89 -16.14 -5.51
N ASN A 86 5.41 -17.35 -5.18
CA ASN A 86 5.98 -18.19 -4.13
C ASN A 86 7.27 -18.88 -4.60
N LEU A 87 8.36 -18.12 -4.61
CA LEU A 87 9.70 -18.62 -4.89
C LEU A 87 10.51 -18.70 -3.60
N ASN A 88 11.52 -19.57 -3.58
CA ASN A 88 12.47 -19.63 -2.48
C ASN A 88 13.49 -18.49 -2.58
N TYR A 89 13.04 -17.25 -2.33
CA TYR A 89 13.87 -16.04 -2.34
C TYR A 89 15.08 -16.21 -1.41
N ARG A 90 16.25 -15.71 -1.83
CA ARG A 90 17.49 -15.93 -1.08
C ARG A 90 17.67 -14.83 -0.03
N PHE A 91 18.08 -15.22 1.17
CA PHE A 91 18.53 -14.26 2.19
C PHE A 91 19.72 -13.45 1.69
N MET A 92 19.64 -12.13 1.90
CA MET A 92 20.67 -11.20 1.46
C MET A 92 22.00 -11.43 2.21
N GLY A 93 23.11 -11.29 1.49
CA GLY A 93 24.45 -11.42 2.06
C GLY A 93 24.88 -10.20 2.89
N ASP A 94 24.31 -9.04 2.58
CA ASP A 94 24.65 -7.71 3.07
C ASP A 94 23.56 -7.06 3.94
N ALA A 95 22.38 -7.69 4.06
CA ALA A 95 21.33 -7.29 4.99
C ALA A 95 20.98 -8.42 5.98
N LEU A 96 20.42 -8.06 7.12
CA LEU A 96 19.82 -9.00 8.08
C LEU A 96 18.33 -9.07 7.82
N ASP A 97 17.74 -10.25 8.03
CA ASP A 97 16.28 -10.44 7.98
C ASP A 97 15.64 -9.88 6.70
N ALA A 98 16.30 -10.08 5.56
CA ALA A 98 15.83 -9.65 4.26
C ALA A 98 16.14 -10.72 3.21
N ARG A 99 15.22 -10.91 2.27
CA ARG A 99 15.40 -11.76 1.09
C ARG A 99 15.25 -10.94 -0.18
N GLU A 100 15.87 -11.41 -1.26
CA GLU A 100 15.75 -10.76 -2.57
C GLU A 100 15.69 -11.77 -3.72
N ALA A 101 14.91 -11.41 -4.74
CA ALA A 101 15.13 -11.72 -6.15
C ALA A 101 14.42 -10.63 -6.96
N ALA A 102 15.06 -10.16 -8.02
CA ALA A 102 14.60 -9.03 -8.82
C ALA A 102 15.08 -9.16 -10.27
N ASP A 103 14.68 -8.22 -11.13
CA ASP A 103 15.23 -8.02 -12.47
C ASP A 103 15.03 -9.27 -13.35
N ALA A 104 13.81 -9.81 -13.35
CA ALA A 104 13.54 -11.16 -13.79
C ALA A 104 13.48 -11.32 -15.32
N VAL A 105 14.19 -12.32 -15.83
CA VAL A 105 14.09 -12.78 -17.23
C VAL A 105 13.51 -14.19 -17.29
N ILE A 106 12.35 -14.34 -17.94
CA ILE A 106 11.77 -15.64 -18.30
C ILE A 106 12.00 -15.92 -19.79
N VAL A 107 12.56 -17.09 -20.09
CA VAL A 107 12.70 -17.60 -21.45
C VAL A 107 12.12 -19.02 -21.56
N LEU A 108 11.37 -19.27 -22.63
CA LEU A 108 11.00 -20.63 -23.03
C LEU A 108 12.14 -21.23 -23.85
N PHE A 109 12.73 -22.32 -23.37
CA PHE A 109 13.80 -23.02 -24.08
C PHE A 109 13.51 -24.52 -24.11
N GLN A 110 13.47 -25.07 -25.32
CA GLN A 110 12.94 -26.41 -25.58
C GLN A 110 11.48 -26.49 -25.15
N ASP A 111 11.15 -27.20 -24.08
CA ASP A 111 9.77 -27.37 -23.58
C ASP A 111 9.64 -26.92 -22.10
N ASP A 112 10.60 -26.15 -21.59
CA ASP A 112 10.57 -25.65 -20.21
C ASP A 112 10.84 -24.14 -20.17
N TYR A 113 10.20 -23.47 -19.22
CA TYR A 113 10.50 -22.10 -18.85
C TYR A 113 11.70 -22.07 -17.92
N TYR A 114 12.54 -21.04 -18.09
CA TYR A 114 13.66 -20.75 -17.20
C TYR A 114 13.57 -19.30 -16.73
N LEU A 115 13.59 -19.10 -15.41
CA LEU A 115 13.52 -17.81 -14.74
C LEU A 115 14.87 -17.48 -14.11
N PHE A 116 15.51 -16.41 -14.59
CA PHE A 116 16.74 -15.87 -14.03
C PHE A 116 16.41 -14.57 -13.29
N ALA A 117 17.00 -14.35 -12.12
CA ALA A 117 16.77 -13.15 -11.32
C ALA A 117 18.04 -12.79 -10.54
N SER A 118 18.24 -11.50 -10.32
CA SER A 118 19.33 -10.93 -9.52
C SER A 118 19.44 -11.59 -8.15
N ARG A 119 20.67 -11.83 -7.71
CA ARG A 119 21.04 -12.15 -6.30
C ARG A 119 20.36 -13.39 -5.69
N SER A 120 19.69 -14.18 -6.53
CA SER A 120 18.95 -15.37 -6.15
C SER A 120 19.83 -16.58 -5.82
N GLY A 121 21.11 -16.57 -6.21
CA GLY A 121 22.05 -17.68 -6.04
C GLY A 121 21.71 -18.93 -6.85
N GLY A 122 20.83 -18.80 -7.85
CA GLY A 122 20.42 -19.86 -8.76
C GLY A 122 19.48 -19.34 -9.85
N TYR A 123 18.78 -20.22 -10.53
CA TYR A 123 17.67 -19.89 -11.42
C TYR A 123 16.63 -21.00 -11.37
N TRP A 124 15.40 -20.72 -11.77
CA TRP A 124 14.32 -21.69 -11.69
C TRP A 124 13.98 -22.27 -13.05
N THR A 125 13.48 -23.51 -13.05
CA THR A 125 12.84 -24.12 -14.21
C THR A 125 11.41 -24.53 -13.88
N SER A 126 10.51 -24.38 -14.84
CA SER A 126 9.13 -24.82 -14.72
C SER A 126 8.61 -25.35 -16.06
N PRO A 127 7.86 -26.47 -16.09
CA PRO A 127 7.23 -26.93 -17.31
C PRO A 127 5.95 -26.14 -17.66
N ASP A 128 5.38 -25.40 -16.70
CA ASP A 128 4.01 -24.88 -16.77
C ASP A 128 3.79 -23.51 -16.11
N LEU A 129 4.84 -22.85 -15.59
CA LEU A 129 4.82 -21.61 -14.79
C LEU A 129 4.14 -21.73 -13.42
N ARG A 130 3.72 -22.93 -13.02
CA ARG A 130 3.02 -23.19 -11.75
C ARG A 130 4.01 -23.67 -10.71
N GLU A 131 4.75 -24.73 -11.03
CA GLU A 131 5.75 -25.30 -10.14
C GLU A 131 7.14 -24.94 -10.60
N TRP A 132 7.89 -24.27 -9.72
CA TRP A 132 9.25 -23.83 -9.98
C TRP A 132 10.25 -24.68 -9.21
N THR A 133 11.24 -25.21 -9.92
CA THR A 133 12.37 -25.95 -9.34
C THR A 133 13.62 -25.10 -9.41
N LEU A 134 14.22 -24.77 -8.26
CA LEU A 134 15.49 -24.06 -8.20
C LEU A 134 16.65 -24.96 -8.66
N ILE A 135 17.49 -24.42 -9.54
CA ILE A 135 18.75 -24.99 -10.00
C ILE A 135 19.88 -24.13 -9.41
N ILE A 136 20.79 -24.77 -8.68
CA ILE A 136 22.04 -24.15 -8.22
C ILE A 136 23.12 -24.43 -9.27
N PRO A 137 23.60 -23.41 -10.00
CA PRO A 137 24.46 -23.64 -11.14
C PRO A 137 25.95 -23.63 -10.81
N GLU A 138 26.73 -24.25 -11.69
CA GLU A 138 28.18 -24.24 -11.67
C GLU A 138 28.73 -23.59 -12.96
N GLY A 139 29.83 -22.85 -12.84
CA GLY A 139 30.55 -22.29 -14.00
C GLY A 139 29.98 -20.98 -14.56
N ILE A 140 29.01 -20.37 -13.87
CA ILE A 140 28.37 -19.09 -14.17
C ILE A 140 28.55 -18.10 -13.00
N ASP A 141 28.49 -16.81 -13.30
CA ASP A 141 28.39 -15.74 -12.28
C ASP A 141 26.91 -15.37 -12.08
N ILE A 142 26.25 -16.05 -11.15
CA ILE A 142 24.79 -15.95 -10.91
C ILE A 142 24.43 -14.90 -9.84
N GLU A 143 25.42 -14.37 -9.14
CA GLU A 143 25.24 -13.49 -7.96
C GLU A 143 25.22 -12.00 -8.33
N THR A 144 25.50 -11.68 -9.58
CA THR A 144 25.50 -10.32 -10.10
C THR A 144 24.07 -9.88 -10.45
N TYR A 145 23.83 -8.57 -10.42
CA TYR A 145 22.53 -7.96 -10.78
C TYR A 145 22.22 -8.09 -12.27
N ALA A 146 20.93 -7.96 -12.58
CA ALA A 146 20.27 -7.91 -13.88
C ALA A 146 20.86 -8.88 -14.93
N PRO A 147 20.24 -10.06 -15.12
CA PRO A 147 20.68 -11.04 -16.10
C PRO A 147 20.16 -10.74 -17.51
N GLY A 148 21.04 -10.68 -18.50
CA GLY A 148 20.67 -10.73 -19.92
C GLY A 148 20.66 -12.18 -20.42
N VAL A 149 19.49 -12.67 -20.86
CA VAL A 149 19.32 -14.07 -21.28
C VAL A 149 18.67 -14.16 -22.65
N VAL A 150 19.19 -15.06 -23.51
CA VAL A 150 18.56 -15.37 -24.80
C VAL A 150 18.66 -16.87 -25.13
N ALA A 151 17.55 -17.42 -25.60
CA ALA A 151 17.52 -18.70 -26.27
C ALA A 151 17.91 -18.52 -27.74
N MET A 152 19.05 -19.09 -28.16
CA MET A 152 19.51 -18.99 -29.53
C MET A 152 20.14 -20.31 -29.99
N ARG A 153 19.63 -20.86 -31.10
CA ARG A 153 20.04 -22.17 -31.63
C ARG A 153 19.72 -23.30 -30.63
N ASP A 154 20.74 -24.03 -30.19
CA ASP A 154 20.65 -25.18 -29.30
C ASP A 154 21.08 -24.85 -27.87
N SER A 155 21.21 -23.57 -27.53
CA SER A 155 21.76 -23.12 -26.24
C SER A 155 21.01 -21.91 -25.67
N LEU A 156 21.03 -21.81 -24.34
CA LEU A 156 20.82 -20.56 -23.62
C LEU A 156 22.15 -19.81 -23.52
N PHE A 157 22.10 -18.49 -23.66
CA PHE A 157 23.19 -17.57 -23.39
C PHE A 157 22.80 -16.63 -22.26
N TYR A 158 23.74 -16.39 -21.34
CA TYR A 158 23.57 -15.56 -20.16
C TYR A 158 24.71 -14.55 -20.06
N VAL A 159 24.41 -13.30 -19.73
CA VAL A 159 25.39 -12.29 -19.36
C VAL A 159 24.91 -11.50 -18.14
N PRO A 160 25.70 -11.41 -17.06
CA PRO A 160 25.36 -10.55 -15.93
C PRO A 160 25.69 -9.08 -16.21
N SER A 161 24.92 -8.17 -15.60
CA SER A 161 25.11 -6.72 -15.68
C SER A 161 26.52 -6.27 -15.31
N ALA A 162 27.01 -5.26 -16.02
CA ALA A 162 28.33 -4.66 -15.90
C ALA A 162 29.52 -5.65 -16.01
N THR A 163 29.33 -6.77 -16.71
CA THR A 163 30.39 -7.75 -16.99
C THR A 163 30.65 -7.91 -18.48
N SER A 164 31.80 -8.51 -18.82
CA SER A 164 32.21 -8.78 -20.21
C SER A 164 32.14 -10.25 -20.59
N GLN A 165 31.58 -11.14 -19.77
CA GLN A 165 31.65 -12.58 -19.97
C GLN A 165 30.29 -13.17 -20.29
N VAL A 166 30.12 -13.70 -21.50
CA VAL A 166 28.95 -14.52 -21.85
C VAL A 166 29.14 -15.93 -21.31
N TYR A 167 28.08 -16.54 -20.80
CA TYR A 167 28.01 -17.93 -20.42
C TYR A 167 27.01 -18.65 -21.32
N LYS A 168 27.19 -19.94 -21.54
CA LYS A 168 26.26 -20.74 -22.34
C LYS A 168 26.04 -22.14 -21.79
N THR A 169 24.86 -22.70 -22.05
CA THR A 169 24.56 -24.11 -21.83
C THR A 169 23.50 -24.60 -22.82
N GLY A 170 23.62 -25.85 -23.26
CA GLY A 170 22.59 -26.55 -24.04
C GLY A 170 21.69 -27.46 -23.17
N ASP A 171 22.04 -27.61 -21.89
CA ASP A 171 21.30 -28.40 -20.90
C ASP A 171 21.20 -27.61 -19.59
N PRO A 172 20.34 -26.59 -19.53
CA PRO A 172 20.18 -25.77 -18.34
C PRO A 172 19.67 -26.56 -17.12
N LYS A 173 18.95 -27.68 -17.30
CA LYS A 173 18.54 -28.53 -16.17
C LYS A 173 19.72 -29.18 -15.44
N SER A 174 20.86 -29.37 -16.13
CA SER A 174 22.08 -29.87 -15.49
C SER A 174 22.73 -28.88 -14.51
N GLY A 175 22.41 -27.57 -14.62
CA GLY A 175 23.09 -26.53 -13.87
C GLY A 175 24.50 -26.19 -14.34
N ILE A 176 25.05 -26.88 -15.35
CA ILE A 176 26.44 -26.72 -15.77
C ILE A 176 26.54 -25.71 -16.91
N TRP A 177 27.29 -24.64 -16.69
CA TRP A 177 27.54 -23.56 -17.66
C TRP A 177 28.99 -23.50 -18.11
N GLN A 178 29.19 -23.08 -19.36
CA GLN A 178 30.51 -22.88 -19.95
C GLN A 178 30.74 -21.42 -20.28
N LYS A 179 31.98 -20.94 -20.11
CA LYS A 179 32.37 -19.61 -20.57
C LYS A 179 32.32 -19.55 -22.10
N GLY A 180 31.55 -18.59 -22.60
CA GLY A 180 31.47 -18.20 -24.00
C GLY A 180 32.44 -17.07 -24.36
N PRO A 181 32.16 -16.32 -25.44
CA PRO A 181 32.99 -15.19 -25.85
C PRO A 181 32.99 -14.05 -24.82
N ARG A 182 33.98 -13.16 -24.93
CA ARG A 182 34.01 -11.90 -24.19
C ARG A 182 33.45 -10.78 -25.05
N ILE A 183 32.66 -9.91 -24.43
CA ILE A 183 31.92 -8.82 -25.10
C ILE A 183 32.16 -7.48 -24.38
N ALA A 184 31.60 -6.39 -24.91
CA ALA A 184 31.57 -5.12 -24.18
C ALA A 184 30.81 -5.24 -22.85
N SER A 185 31.10 -4.37 -21.89
CA SER A 185 30.38 -4.35 -20.62
C SER A 185 29.11 -3.52 -20.75
N TYR A 186 27.98 -4.09 -20.36
CA TYR A 186 26.66 -3.49 -20.47
C TYR A 186 25.98 -3.48 -19.10
N GLY A 187 25.48 -2.33 -18.66
CA GLY A 187 24.58 -2.25 -17.50
C GLY A 187 23.18 -2.64 -17.93
N ASP A 188 22.57 -3.56 -17.20
CA ASP A 188 21.24 -4.14 -17.43
C ASP A 188 21.05 -4.64 -18.86
N PRO A 189 21.86 -5.64 -19.27
CA PRO A 189 21.85 -6.16 -20.63
C PRO A 189 20.55 -6.91 -20.91
N ALA A 190 19.92 -6.62 -22.04
CA ALA A 190 18.81 -7.40 -22.58
C ALA A 190 19.03 -7.72 -24.05
N PHE A 191 19.07 -9.02 -24.35
CA PHE A 191 19.18 -9.50 -25.71
C PHE A 191 17.82 -9.46 -26.40
N PHE A 192 17.82 -9.04 -27.66
CA PHE A 192 16.68 -9.19 -28.56
C PHE A 192 17.12 -9.90 -29.83
N LEU A 193 16.56 -11.10 -30.07
CA LEU A 193 16.81 -11.89 -31.28
C LEU A 193 15.62 -11.71 -32.22
N ASP A 194 15.83 -11.03 -33.34
CA ASP A 194 14.78 -10.75 -34.32
C ASP A 194 14.50 -11.98 -35.21
N ASP A 195 13.34 -11.99 -35.86
CA ASP A 195 12.87 -13.08 -36.74
C ASP A 195 13.80 -13.31 -37.94
N ASP A 196 14.57 -12.30 -38.33
CA ASP A 196 15.56 -12.37 -39.42
C ASP A 196 16.92 -12.95 -38.96
N GLY A 197 17.05 -13.30 -37.68
CA GLY A 197 18.24 -13.89 -37.07
C GLY A 197 19.30 -12.88 -36.64
N ARG A 198 19.02 -11.57 -36.72
CA ARG A 198 19.90 -10.52 -36.18
C ARG A 198 19.71 -10.39 -34.67
N LEU A 199 20.80 -10.15 -33.97
CA LEU A 199 20.84 -10.04 -32.52
C LEU A 199 21.11 -8.60 -32.12
N TYR A 200 20.40 -8.12 -31.12
CA TYR A 200 20.55 -6.77 -30.57
C TYR A 200 20.77 -6.84 -29.06
N MET A 201 21.46 -5.84 -28.53
CA MET A 201 21.61 -5.59 -27.10
C MET A 201 20.96 -4.26 -26.77
N CYS A 202 19.92 -4.32 -25.93
CA CYS A 202 19.35 -3.15 -25.25
C CYS A 202 20.01 -3.06 -23.88
N TYR A 203 20.45 -1.87 -23.48
CA TYR A 203 21.15 -1.73 -22.20
C TYR A 203 21.17 -0.28 -21.71
N GLY A 204 21.34 -0.12 -20.41
CA GLY A 204 21.50 1.18 -19.74
C GLY A 204 20.91 1.12 -18.34
N VAL A 205 21.64 1.69 -17.37
CA VAL A 205 21.19 1.93 -16.00
C VAL A 205 21.80 3.24 -15.55
N SER A 206 20.99 4.28 -15.40
CA SER A 206 21.50 5.61 -15.11
C SER A 206 20.41 6.57 -14.65
N ASN A 207 20.83 7.60 -13.90
CA ASN A 207 20.04 8.77 -13.61
C ASN A 207 20.37 9.99 -14.49
N ASN A 208 21.24 9.86 -15.48
CA ASN A 208 21.63 10.97 -16.36
C ASN A 208 22.08 10.57 -17.78
N ALA A 209 22.15 9.28 -18.08
CA ALA A 209 22.54 8.74 -19.37
C ALA A 209 21.38 7.94 -19.99
N PRO A 210 21.34 7.80 -21.33
CA PRO A 210 20.25 7.11 -21.99
C PRO A 210 20.38 5.59 -21.93
N ILE A 211 19.25 4.91 -22.11
CA ILE A 211 19.24 3.53 -22.59
C ILE A 211 19.62 3.53 -24.07
N SER A 212 20.42 2.54 -24.47
CA SER A 212 20.99 2.41 -25.81
C SER A 212 20.66 1.05 -26.42
N VAL A 213 20.65 0.97 -27.75
CA VAL A 213 20.56 -0.28 -28.51
C VAL A 213 21.74 -0.40 -29.46
N VAL A 214 22.35 -1.58 -29.54
CA VAL A 214 23.41 -1.89 -30.52
C VAL A 214 23.17 -3.28 -31.13
N GLU A 215 23.45 -3.42 -32.42
CA GLU A 215 23.42 -4.74 -33.08
C GLU A 215 24.68 -5.55 -32.70
N LEU A 216 24.52 -6.86 -32.53
CA LEU A 216 25.59 -7.80 -32.22
C LEU A 216 25.69 -8.86 -33.32
N ASP A 217 26.91 -9.32 -33.58
CA ASP A 217 27.15 -10.53 -34.36
C ASP A 217 26.65 -11.76 -33.58
N PRO A 218 25.71 -12.57 -34.10
CA PRO A 218 25.09 -13.67 -33.35
C PRO A 218 26.00 -14.89 -33.15
N VAL A 219 27.27 -14.83 -33.57
CA VAL A 219 28.27 -15.89 -33.35
C VAL A 219 29.29 -15.44 -32.31
N THR A 220 29.78 -14.20 -32.43
CA THR A 220 30.88 -13.66 -31.63
C THR A 220 30.41 -12.70 -30.53
N PHE A 221 29.16 -12.23 -30.61
CA PHE A 221 28.54 -11.22 -29.75
C PHE A 221 29.28 -9.87 -29.75
N GLN A 222 30.14 -9.63 -30.73
CA GLN A 222 30.77 -8.32 -30.90
C GLN A 222 29.79 -7.34 -31.54
N GLU A 223 29.90 -6.07 -31.18
CA GLU A 223 29.09 -5.01 -31.75
C GLU A 223 29.28 -4.90 -33.27
N ILE A 224 28.16 -4.73 -33.97
CA ILE A 224 28.08 -4.38 -35.38
C ILE A 224 27.62 -2.92 -35.47
N GLY A 225 28.47 -2.05 -36.02
CA GLY A 225 28.14 -0.64 -36.16
C GLY A 225 28.33 0.16 -34.87
N SER A 226 27.44 1.12 -34.62
CA SER A 226 27.49 2.00 -33.46
C SER A 226 26.19 1.91 -32.70
N LYS A 227 26.25 2.07 -31.37
CA LYS A 227 25.05 2.16 -30.53
C LYS A 227 24.18 3.36 -30.94
N VAL A 228 22.88 3.23 -30.69
CA VAL A 228 21.88 4.30 -30.82
C VAL A 228 21.30 4.56 -29.44
N ASP A 229 21.31 5.82 -29.00
CA ASP A 229 20.66 6.25 -27.77
C ASP A 229 19.16 6.40 -28.04
N VAL A 230 18.30 5.74 -27.24
CA VAL A 230 16.87 5.57 -27.58
C VAL A 230 15.91 6.08 -26.51
N VAL A 231 16.28 6.03 -25.22
CA VAL A 231 15.42 6.52 -24.13
C VAL A 231 16.23 7.43 -23.21
N TYR A 232 15.66 8.58 -22.88
CA TYR A 232 16.13 9.48 -21.83
C TYR A 232 14.99 9.70 -20.85
N ALA A 233 15.33 9.80 -19.56
CA ALA A 233 14.40 10.26 -18.55
C ALA A 233 13.89 11.68 -18.88
N LYS A 234 12.61 11.89 -18.64
CA LYS A 234 11.88 13.15 -18.80
C LYS A 234 10.85 13.30 -17.69
N ALA A 235 11.28 13.18 -16.43
CA ALA A 235 10.39 13.28 -15.26
C ALA A 235 9.56 14.57 -15.23
N SER A 236 10.07 15.68 -15.79
CA SER A 236 9.32 16.94 -15.95
C SER A 236 8.09 16.85 -16.85
N VAL A 237 7.99 15.80 -17.68
CA VAL A 237 6.87 15.52 -18.59
C VAL A 237 6.16 14.23 -18.18
N HIS A 238 6.88 13.20 -17.77
CA HIS A 238 6.35 11.88 -17.45
C HIS A 238 6.22 11.73 -15.93
N GLY A 239 5.02 11.90 -15.38
CA GLY A 239 4.80 11.93 -13.92
C GLY A 239 5.22 10.66 -13.21
N TRP A 240 5.00 9.48 -13.81
CA TRP A 240 5.41 8.20 -13.24
C TRP A 240 6.93 8.02 -13.17
N GLU A 241 7.71 8.83 -13.90
CA GLU A 241 9.17 8.87 -13.77
C GLU A 241 9.63 9.77 -12.61
N ARG A 242 8.75 10.40 -11.81
CA ARG A 242 9.18 11.08 -10.58
C ARG A 242 9.41 10.08 -9.46
N ARG A 243 10.49 10.22 -8.69
CA ARG A 243 10.83 9.29 -7.58
C ARG A 243 9.86 9.41 -6.40
N GLY A 244 9.88 8.43 -5.50
CA GLY A 244 9.03 8.38 -4.30
C GLY A 244 7.90 7.37 -4.38
N ASP A 245 7.46 6.87 -3.22
CA ASP A 245 6.29 5.96 -3.11
C ASP A 245 4.99 6.60 -3.60
N ASP A 246 4.98 7.92 -3.78
CA ASP A 246 3.89 8.77 -4.25
C ASP A 246 4.24 9.58 -5.51
N ASN A 247 5.41 9.36 -6.12
CA ASN A 247 5.93 10.16 -7.24
C ASN A 247 6.13 11.66 -6.94
N LEU A 248 6.42 12.06 -5.68
CA LEU A 248 6.57 13.47 -5.29
C LEU A 248 8.02 13.94 -5.04
N LEU A 249 9.02 13.05 -5.10
CA LEU A 249 10.42 13.45 -4.86
C LEU A 249 10.98 14.18 -6.09
N ASP A 250 11.50 15.39 -5.85
CA ASP A 250 12.17 16.24 -6.86
C ASP A 250 13.62 15.80 -7.07
N GLU A 251 13.79 14.59 -7.58
CA GLU A 251 15.08 13.97 -7.88
C GLU A 251 15.04 13.29 -9.26
N GLU A 252 16.16 13.34 -10.00
CA GLU A 252 16.27 12.65 -11.30
C GLU A 252 16.05 11.14 -11.13
N PRO A 253 15.18 10.52 -11.95
CA PRO A 253 14.91 9.09 -11.86
C PRO A 253 16.09 8.26 -12.32
N TRP A 254 16.15 7.04 -11.81
CA TRP A 254 16.92 5.97 -12.43
C TRP A 254 16.06 5.32 -13.51
N ILE A 255 16.53 5.38 -14.75
CA ILE A 255 15.98 4.59 -15.85
C ILE A 255 16.89 3.38 -16.13
N GLU A 256 16.28 2.21 -16.25
CA GLU A 256 17.02 0.95 -16.35
C GLU A 256 16.21 -0.18 -17.01
N GLY A 257 16.66 -1.44 -16.89
CA GLY A 257 15.83 -2.62 -17.13
C GLY A 257 15.22 -2.73 -18.53
N SER A 258 15.95 -2.30 -19.57
CA SER A 258 15.40 -2.27 -20.93
C SER A 258 15.01 -3.66 -21.42
N TRP A 259 13.86 -3.82 -22.07
CA TRP A 259 13.43 -5.11 -22.66
C TRP A 259 12.70 -4.87 -23.98
N MET A 260 13.08 -5.57 -25.05
CA MET A 260 12.47 -5.38 -26.37
C MET A 260 11.68 -6.60 -26.80
N ILE A 261 10.45 -6.37 -27.29
CA ILE A 261 9.67 -7.37 -28.00
C ILE A 261 9.23 -6.84 -29.37
N LYS A 262 8.80 -7.75 -30.23
CA LYS A 262 8.25 -7.42 -31.54
C LYS A 262 6.90 -8.10 -31.73
N GLU A 263 5.93 -7.34 -32.21
CA GLU A 263 4.60 -7.84 -32.56
C GLU A 263 4.07 -7.01 -33.73
N ASN A 264 3.43 -7.68 -34.71
CA ASN A 264 2.84 -7.03 -35.89
C ASN A 264 3.79 -6.06 -36.66
N GLY A 265 5.09 -6.36 -36.67
CA GLY A 265 6.10 -5.56 -37.37
C GLY A 265 6.54 -4.30 -36.63
N LYS A 266 6.06 -4.08 -35.40
CA LYS A 266 6.49 -2.99 -34.52
C LYS A 266 7.40 -3.53 -33.41
N TYR A 267 8.35 -2.71 -32.99
CA TYR A 267 9.28 -2.98 -31.90
C TYR A 267 8.86 -2.17 -30.68
N TYR A 268 8.59 -2.87 -29.58
CA TYR A 268 8.17 -2.28 -28.29
C TYR A 268 9.34 -2.40 -27.33
N LEU A 269 9.95 -1.27 -26.98
CA LEU A 269 11.04 -1.17 -26.03
C LEU A 269 10.49 -0.72 -24.68
N HIS A 270 10.52 -1.64 -23.72
CA HIS A 270 10.26 -1.41 -22.31
C HIS A 270 11.48 -0.77 -21.65
N TYR A 271 11.24 0.05 -20.63
CA TYR A 271 12.26 0.52 -19.70
C TYR A 271 11.65 0.79 -18.33
N ALA A 272 12.42 0.53 -17.29
CA ALA A 272 11.99 0.68 -15.92
C ALA A 272 12.33 2.06 -15.34
N GLY A 273 11.53 2.53 -14.40
CA GLY A 273 11.76 3.75 -13.60
C GLY A 273 10.72 3.87 -12.49
N PRO A 274 10.86 4.79 -11.51
CA PRO A 274 11.95 5.76 -11.35
C PRO A 274 13.05 5.31 -10.37
N GLY A 275 12.88 4.16 -9.72
CA GLY A 275 13.79 3.55 -8.76
C GLY A 275 13.14 2.33 -8.10
N THR A 276 13.89 1.23 -8.00
CA THR A 276 13.37 -0.09 -7.60
C THR A 276 12.87 -0.17 -6.15
N GLU A 277 13.28 0.77 -5.31
CA GLU A 277 12.90 0.83 -3.91
C GLU A 277 11.47 1.35 -3.68
N PHE A 278 10.87 2.03 -4.66
CA PHE A 278 9.59 2.71 -4.50
C PHE A 278 8.39 1.87 -4.94
N LYS A 279 7.24 2.05 -4.26
CA LYS A 279 5.96 1.43 -4.62
C LYS A 279 5.55 1.73 -6.07
N THR A 280 5.97 2.88 -6.59
CA THR A 280 5.66 3.39 -7.94
C THR A 280 6.56 2.84 -9.05
N TYR A 281 7.49 1.92 -8.74
CA TYR A 281 8.38 1.35 -9.75
C TYR A 281 7.62 0.64 -10.87
N ALA A 282 7.88 1.03 -12.11
CA ALA A 282 7.05 0.69 -13.27
C ALA A 282 7.90 0.54 -14.54
N ASP A 283 7.29 -0.04 -15.58
CA ASP A 283 7.85 -0.02 -16.94
C ASP A 283 7.08 0.95 -17.84
N GLY A 284 7.79 1.76 -18.64
CA GLY A 284 7.26 2.57 -19.73
C GLY A 284 7.54 1.95 -21.10
N ILE A 285 6.93 2.48 -22.17
CA ILE A 285 7.06 1.96 -23.54
C ILE A 285 7.52 3.04 -24.52
N TYR A 286 8.42 2.63 -25.40
CA TYR A 286 8.71 3.31 -26.66
C TYR A 286 8.45 2.35 -27.84
N VAL A 287 7.90 2.87 -28.94
CA VAL A 287 7.53 2.07 -30.12
C VAL A 287 8.30 2.53 -31.36
N ALA A 288 8.77 1.59 -32.19
CA ALA A 288 9.46 1.87 -33.45
C ALA A 288 9.09 0.91 -34.58
N ASP A 289 9.44 1.29 -35.82
CA ASP A 289 9.36 0.43 -37.02
C ASP A 289 10.64 -0.39 -37.27
N SER A 290 11.69 -0.18 -36.46
CA SER A 290 13.00 -0.81 -36.59
C SER A 290 13.65 -0.97 -35.21
N PRO A 291 14.46 -2.02 -34.98
CA PRO A 291 15.05 -2.29 -33.67
C PRO A 291 16.01 -1.19 -33.20
N LEU A 292 16.60 -0.44 -34.14
CA LEU A 292 17.46 0.73 -33.85
C LEU A 292 16.71 2.06 -33.91
N GLY A 293 15.38 2.04 -33.90
CA GLY A 293 14.54 3.22 -33.96
C GLY A 293 14.37 3.82 -35.36
N PRO A 294 13.93 5.10 -35.45
CA PRO A 294 13.65 6.00 -34.33
C PRO A 294 12.46 5.52 -33.48
N TYR A 295 12.54 5.76 -32.18
CA TYR A 295 11.51 5.40 -31.20
C TYR A 295 10.61 6.59 -30.87
N GLU A 296 9.32 6.32 -30.72
CA GLU A 296 8.30 7.26 -30.25
C GLU A 296 7.78 6.83 -28.88
N TYR A 297 7.59 7.79 -27.97
CA TYR A 297 7.07 7.51 -26.63
C TYR A 297 5.60 7.11 -26.70
N ALA A 298 5.24 6.00 -26.06
CA ALA A 298 3.85 5.63 -25.87
C ALA A 298 3.21 6.49 -24.78
N THR A 299 2.34 7.43 -25.17
CA THR A 299 1.67 8.36 -24.23
C THR A 299 0.77 7.68 -23.20
N TYR A 300 0.39 6.42 -23.44
CA TYR A 300 -0.34 5.56 -22.52
C TYR A 300 0.56 4.91 -21.44
N SER A 301 1.87 5.17 -21.43
CA SER A 301 2.77 4.75 -20.36
C SER A 301 2.36 5.38 -19.01
N PRO A 302 2.58 4.69 -17.87
CA PRO A 302 3.31 3.42 -17.75
C PRO A 302 2.53 2.21 -18.28
N PHE A 303 3.27 1.15 -18.65
CA PHE A 303 2.77 -0.12 -19.20
C PHE A 303 2.50 -1.15 -18.11
N ALA A 304 3.43 -1.36 -17.18
CA ALA A 304 3.28 -2.24 -16.03
C ALA A 304 3.44 -1.41 -14.76
N PHE A 305 2.33 -1.20 -14.05
CA PHE A 305 2.27 -0.25 -12.93
C PHE A 305 1.32 -0.76 -11.84
N LYS A 306 1.82 -0.92 -10.60
CA LYS A 306 1.05 -1.35 -9.43
C LYS A 306 1.48 -0.53 -8.21
N PRO A 307 0.99 0.71 -8.06
CA PRO A 307 1.46 1.63 -7.00
C PRO A 307 0.85 1.36 -5.62
N THR A 308 -0.17 0.51 -5.54
CA THR A 308 -1.01 0.28 -4.35
C THR A 308 -1.46 -1.18 -4.26
N GLY A 309 -1.98 -1.58 -3.10
CA GLY A 309 -2.30 -2.97 -2.75
C GLY A 309 -1.27 -3.60 -1.80
N PHE A 310 -1.41 -4.88 -1.51
CA PHE A 310 -0.53 -5.65 -0.62
C PHE A 310 0.93 -5.54 -1.01
N ILE A 311 1.23 -5.78 -2.30
CA ILE A 311 2.58 -5.65 -2.82
C ILE A 311 2.60 -4.77 -4.06
N SER A 312 3.50 -3.80 -4.06
CA SER A 312 3.59 -2.75 -5.07
C SER A 312 4.85 -2.88 -5.94
N GLY A 313 4.88 -2.10 -7.01
CA GLY A 313 5.87 -2.15 -8.07
C GLY A 313 5.48 -3.15 -9.16
N ALA A 314 5.99 -2.92 -10.37
CA ALA A 314 5.91 -3.83 -11.51
C ALA A 314 6.96 -3.50 -12.59
N GLY A 315 8.02 -2.76 -12.23
CA GLY A 315 9.09 -2.38 -13.15
C GLY A 315 10.22 -3.41 -13.22
N HIS A 316 11.09 -3.27 -14.21
CA HIS A 316 12.29 -4.09 -14.45
C HIS A 316 12.01 -5.60 -14.43
N GLY A 317 11.79 -6.15 -15.62
CA GLY A 317 11.70 -7.58 -15.84
C GLY A 317 11.59 -7.92 -17.31
N SER A 318 10.69 -8.85 -17.66
CA SER A 318 10.59 -9.34 -19.04
C SER A 318 9.16 -9.69 -19.45
N THR A 319 8.84 -9.37 -20.69
CA THR A 319 7.59 -9.76 -21.35
C THR A 319 7.84 -10.94 -22.27
N PHE A 320 7.09 -12.02 -22.10
CA PHE A 320 7.28 -13.29 -22.82
C PHE A 320 5.93 -13.92 -23.21
N LYS A 321 5.96 -14.88 -24.15
CA LYS A 321 4.77 -15.68 -24.52
C LYS A 321 4.75 -16.98 -23.71
N ASP A 322 3.59 -17.36 -23.19
CA ASP A 322 3.35 -18.71 -22.72
C ASP A 322 3.23 -19.71 -23.89
N LYS A 323 3.06 -20.99 -23.57
CA LYS A 323 2.95 -22.09 -24.54
C LYS A 323 1.69 -22.01 -25.39
N ASP A 324 0.68 -21.26 -24.96
CA ASP A 324 -0.57 -21.03 -25.71
C ASP A 324 -0.47 -19.76 -26.58
N GLY A 325 0.61 -18.99 -26.43
CA GLY A 325 0.91 -17.78 -27.20
C GLY A 325 0.43 -16.49 -26.55
N ASN A 326 -0.11 -16.54 -25.33
CA ASN A 326 -0.54 -15.36 -24.59
C ASN A 326 0.68 -14.66 -23.98
N TYR A 327 0.65 -13.33 -23.96
CA TYR A 327 1.72 -12.55 -23.36
C TYR A 327 1.55 -12.41 -21.85
N TRP A 328 2.68 -12.50 -21.16
CA TRP A 328 2.80 -12.27 -19.72
C TRP A 328 4.02 -11.38 -19.46
N HIS A 329 3.93 -10.57 -18.42
CA HIS A 329 5.03 -9.77 -17.91
C HIS A 329 5.38 -10.24 -16.51
N ILE A 330 6.67 -10.52 -16.27
CA ILE A 330 7.20 -10.68 -14.91
C ILE A 330 7.95 -9.41 -14.55
N GLY A 331 7.61 -8.81 -13.42
CA GLY A 331 8.19 -7.56 -12.93
C GLY A 331 8.72 -7.66 -11.51
N THR A 332 9.53 -6.68 -11.12
CA THR A 332 10.09 -6.54 -9.77
C THR A 332 9.12 -5.78 -8.88
N MET A 333 8.83 -6.37 -7.73
CA MET A 333 7.95 -5.84 -6.68
C MET A 333 8.78 -5.47 -5.44
N THR A 334 8.42 -4.39 -4.76
CA THR A 334 9.19 -3.83 -3.65
C THR A 334 8.60 -4.19 -2.30
N ILE A 335 9.47 -4.53 -1.35
CA ILE A 335 9.18 -4.47 0.10
C ILE A 335 10.03 -3.34 0.68
N SER A 336 11.34 -3.37 0.43
CA SER A 336 12.28 -2.27 0.72
C SER A 336 12.15 -1.67 2.13
N VAL A 337 12.11 -2.53 3.14
CA VAL A 337 12.02 -2.12 4.56
C VAL A 337 13.36 -2.34 5.24
N GLN A 338 13.84 -3.58 5.26
CA GLN A 338 15.10 -3.91 5.93
C GLN A 338 16.31 -3.55 5.07
N HIS A 339 16.10 -3.47 3.75
CA HIS A 339 17.11 -3.06 2.78
C HIS A 339 16.42 -2.49 1.53
N MET A 340 16.97 -1.44 0.91
CA MET A 340 16.38 -0.80 -0.29
C MET A 340 16.22 -1.70 -1.53
N PHE A 341 16.77 -2.92 -1.49
CA PHE A 341 16.68 -3.92 -2.56
C PHE A 341 15.96 -5.20 -2.13
N GLU A 342 15.29 -5.17 -0.97
CA GLU A 342 14.40 -6.25 -0.52
C GLU A 342 13.18 -6.33 -1.44
N ARG A 343 13.23 -7.27 -2.39
CA ARG A 343 12.32 -7.32 -3.55
C ARG A 343 11.81 -8.73 -3.83
N ARG A 344 10.67 -8.81 -4.51
CA ARG A 344 9.97 -10.02 -4.94
C ARG A 344 9.63 -9.94 -6.43
N LEU A 345 9.11 -11.03 -6.98
CA LEU A 345 8.69 -11.10 -8.37
C LEU A 345 7.18 -11.26 -8.47
N GLY A 346 6.57 -10.57 -9.44
CA GLY A 346 5.15 -10.69 -9.74
C GLY A 346 4.89 -10.94 -11.21
N LEU A 347 3.84 -11.70 -11.51
CA LEU A 347 3.41 -12.06 -12.86
C LEU A 347 2.07 -11.40 -13.20
N ALA A 348 1.95 -10.79 -14.37
CA ALA A 348 0.73 -10.14 -14.84
C ALA A 348 0.49 -10.41 -16.34
N PRO A 349 -0.77 -10.51 -16.81
CA PRO A 349 -1.09 -10.77 -18.21
C PRO A 349 -0.97 -9.50 -19.06
N VAL A 350 -0.64 -9.69 -20.33
CA VAL A 350 -0.37 -8.62 -21.29
C VAL A 350 -1.15 -8.87 -22.58
N SER A 351 -1.64 -7.81 -23.20
CA SER A 351 -2.24 -7.89 -24.53
C SER A 351 -1.96 -6.63 -25.37
N PHE A 352 -2.43 -6.66 -26.61
CA PHE A 352 -2.41 -5.55 -27.55
C PHE A 352 -3.85 -5.20 -27.93
N ASP A 353 -4.21 -3.92 -27.90
CA ASP A 353 -5.49 -3.45 -28.43
C ASP A 353 -5.51 -3.38 -29.96
N GLU A 354 -6.65 -2.99 -30.54
CA GLU A 354 -6.81 -2.86 -32.00
C GLU A 354 -5.92 -1.76 -32.62
N ASP A 355 -5.49 -0.77 -31.83
CA ASP A 355 -4.59 0.32 -32.24
C ASP A 355 -3.11 -0.09 -32.13
N GLY A 356 -2.81 -1.26 -31.56
CA GLY A 356 -1.48 -1.77 -31.32
C GLY A 356 -0.84 -1.27 -30.03
N HIS A 357 -1.62 -0.72 -29.09
CA HIS A 357 -1.16 -0.38 -27.75
C HIS A 357 -1.01 -1.63 -26.90
N ILE A 358 0.22 -1.89 -26.48
CA ILE A 358 0.51 -2.92 -25.49
C ILE A 358 0.09 -2.46 -24.10
N HIS A 359 -0.57 -3.32 -23.31
CA HIS A 359 -0.94 -3.00 -21.93
C HIS A 359 -0.84 -4.24 -21.02
N CYS A 360 -0.49 -4.00 -19.77
CA CYS A 360 -0.40 -5.00 -18.72
C CYS A 360 -1.53 -4.80 -17.71
N ASN A 361 -2.29 -5.85 -17.38
CA ASN A 361 -3.34 -5.73 -16.36
C ASN A 361 -2.79 -6.06 -14.97
N THR A 362 -2.66 -5.04 -14.12
CA THR A 362 -2.18 -5.14 -12.74
C THR A 362 -3.24 -4.84 -11.69
N ALA A 363 -4.49 -4.56 -12.07
CA ALA A 363 -5.51 -4.04 -11.15
C ALA A 363 -5.71 -4.92 -9.91
N TRP A 364 -5.94 -6.21 -10.16
CA TRP A 364 -6.03 -7.27 -9.17
C TRP A 364 -4.71 -8.06 -9.05
N GLY A 365 -3.58 -7.44 -9.42
CA GLY A 365 -2.30 -8.12 -9.65
C GLY A 365 -1.73 -8.84 -8.43
N ASP A 366 -2.18 -8.50 -7.23
CA ASP A 366 -1.82 -9.12 -5.95
C ASP A 366 -2.99 -9.89 -5.32
N TYR A 367 -4.05 -10.16 -6.07
CA TYR A 367 -5.17 -11.03 -5.70
C TYR A 367 -5.09 -12.38 -6.43
N PRO A 368 -5.89 -13.40 -6.05
CA PRO A 368 -5.96 -14.64 -6.79
C PRO A 368 -6.26 -14.43 -8.28
N GLN A 369 -5.29 -14.84 -9.10
CA GLN A 369 -5.30 -14.77 -10.56
C GLN A 369 -5.26 -16.18 -11.14
N TYR A 370 -5.86 -16.41 -12.31
CA TYR A 370 -5.71 -17.68 -13.02
C TYR A 370 -4.29 -17.87 -13.54
N LEU A 371 -3.76 -19.10 -13.40
CA LEU A 371 -2.47 -19.48 -13.95
C LEU A 371 -2.48 -19.47 -15.49
N PRO A 372 -1.32 -19.28 -16.14
CA PRO A 372 -1.18 -19.42 -17.58
C PRO A 372 -1.80 -20.73 -18.11
N GLY A 373 -2.53 -20.61 -19.22
CA GLY A 373 -3.26 -21.70 -19.89
C GLY A 373 -4.57 -22.16 -19.22
N VAL A 374 -5.07 -21.44 -18.20
CA VAL A 374 -6.38 -21.76 -17.58
C VAL A 374 -7.53 -21.03 -18.27
N VAL A 375 -7.34 -19.77 -18.64
CA VAL A 375 -8.32 -18.94 -19.36
C VAL A 375 -7.76 -18.52 -20.72
N ASP A 376 -8.63 -18.41 -21.72
CA ASP A 376 -8.24 -18.09 -23.10
C ASP A 376 -7.83 -16.61 -23.27
N ASP A 377 -8.48 -15.70 -22.54
CA ASP A 377 -8.21 -14.26 -22.55
C ASP A 377 -7.81 -13.81 -21.14
N PRO A 378 -6.53 -14.00 -20.77
CA PRO A 378 -6.08 -13.69 -19.44
C PRO A 378 -6.15 -12.18 -19.16
N VAL A 379 -5.81 -11.30 -20.09
CA VAL A 379 -5.78 -9.85 -19.77
C VAL A 379 -7.12 -9.31 -19.24
N ASN A 380 -8.26 -9.84 -19.71
CA ASN A 380 -9.58 -9.40 -19.27
C ASN A 380 -10.22 -10.31 -18.21
N ASN A 381 -9.80 -11.58 -18.12
CA ASN A 381 -10.48 -12.58 -17.30
C ASN A 381 -9.56 -13.28 -16.29
N ASN A 382 -8.39 -12.71 -15.97
CA ASN A 382 -7.42 -13.35 -15.07
C ASN A 382 -7.86 -13.33 -13.60
N TYR A 383 -8.58 -12.30 -13.16
CA TYR A 383 -9.01 -12.21 -11.77
C TYR A 383 -10.02 -13.31 -11.45
N ALA A 384 -9.73 -14.10 -10.41
CA ALA A 384 -10.54 -15.28 -10.06
C ALA A 384 -11.83 -14.93 -9.30
N GLY A 385 -12.13 -13.64 -9.07
CA GLY A 385 -13.33 -13.18 -8.36
C GLY A 385 -13.27 -13.32 -6.83
N MET A 386 -12.17 -13.85 -6.28
CA MET A 386 -12.01 -14.03 -4.85
C MET A 386 -11.60 -12.69 -4.20
N VAL A 387 -12.39 -12.24 -3.22
CA VAL A 387 -12.14 -11.01 -2.45
C VAL A 387 -11.40 -11.31 -1.15
N LEU A 388 -10.75 -10.31 -0.55
CA LEU A 388 -9.94 -10.45 0.66
C LEU A 388 -10.82 -10.36 1.92
N LEU A 389 -10.96 -11.48 2.61
CA LEU A 389 -11.81 -11.62 3.80
C LEU A 389 -11.08 -11.30 5.11
N SER A 390 -9.75 -11.23 5.11
CA SER A 390 -8.96 -11.03 6.33
C SER A 390 -8.71 -9.57 6.67
N HIS A 391 -8.88 -8.63 5.73
CA HIS A 391 -8.55 -7.22 5.94
C HIS A 391 -9.30 -6.62 7.14
N LYS A 392 -8.55 -6.06 8.09
CA LYS A 392 -9.04 -5.42 9.32
C LYS A 392 -10.05 -6.27 10.10
N LYS A 393 -9.89 -7.60 10.07
CA LYS A 393 -10.68 -8.52 10.91
C LYS A 393 -10.10 -8.64 12.30
N PHE A 394 -10.88 -9.25 13.20
CA PHE A 394 -10.45 -9.44 14.57
C PHE A 394 -9.36 -10.48 14.59
N VAL A 395 -8.31 -10.18 15.33
CA VAL A 395 -7.15 -11.04 15.42
C VAL A 395 -6.75 -11.29 16.86
N MET A 396 -6.33 -12.52 17.12
CA MET A 396 -5.74 -12.93 18.39
C MET A 396 -4.45 -13.68 18.10
N ALA A 397 -3.48 -13.57 19.00
CA ALA A 397 -2.24 -14.31 18.90
C ALA A 397 -1.85 -14.96 20.24
N SER A 398 -0.99 -15.97 20.16
CA SER A 398 -0.30 -16.56 21.30
C SER A 398 0.54 -15.54 22.05
N SER A 399 1.22 -14.67 21.31
CA SER A 399 2.09 -13.60 21.80
C SER A 399 2.36 -12.59 20.69
N SER A 400 2.77 -11.37 21.07
CA SER A 400 3.29 -10.38 20.13
C SER A 400 4.54 -9.74 20.71
N LEU A 401 5.49 -9.42 19.84
CA LEU A 401 6.65 -8.60 20.14
C LEU A 401 6.25 -7.12 20.07
N ASP A 402 6.85 -6.29 20.93
CA ASP A 402 6.65 -4.83 20.90
C ASP A 402 6.98 -4.27 19.50
N ASP A 403 6.21 -3.27 19.06
CA ASP A 403 6.28 -2.63 17.73
C ASP A 403 5.88 -3.53 16.52
N TYR A 404 5.56 -4.81 16.74
CA TYR A 404 5.10 -5.76 15.71
C TYR A 404 3.74 -6.39 16.10
N GLY A 405 2.75 -5.52 16.32
CA GLY A 405 1.40 -5.87 16.75
C GLY A 405 0.69 -6.85 15.80
N ILE A 406 -0.31 -7.56 16.32
CA ILE A 406 -1.04 -8.58 15.55
C ILE A 406 -1.89 -7.99 14.42
N ASP A 407 -2.30 -6.73 14.54
CA ASP A 407 -3.09 -6.04 13.52
C ASP A 407 -2.32 -5.87 12.19
N ASN A 408 -0.99 -5.85 12.23
CA ASN A 408 -0.14 -5.83 11.05
C ASN A 408 -0.28 -7.12 10.21
N ALA A 409 -0.86 -8.21 10.73
CA ALA A 409 -1.03 -9.45 9.96
C ALA A 409 -2.30 -9.45 9.08
N VAL A 410 -3.06 -8.35 9.10
CA VAL A 410 -4.35 -8.18 8.41
C VAL A 410 -4.53 -6.75 7.87
N ASP A 411 -3.44 -6.02 7.67
CA ASP A 411 -3.45 -4.62 7.22
C ASP A 411 -3.27 -4.45 5.71
N GLU A 412 -3.04 -5.54 4.97
CA GLU A 412 -2.82 -5.54 3.53
C GLU A 412 -1.61 -4.67 3.11
N ASP A 413 -0.52 -4.65 3.88
CA ASP A 413 0.78 -4.04 3.48
C ASP A 413 1.96 -5.01 3.67
N ALA A 414 2.62 -5.41 2.57
CA ALA A 414 3.80 -6.29 2.65
C ALA A 414 5.01 -5.67 3.37
N ARG A 415 4.98 -4.38 3.71
CA ARG A 415 6.05 -3.65 4.40
C ARG A 415 5.90 -3.63 5.92
N THR A 416 4.76 -4.04 6.45
CA THR A 416 4.54 -4.29 7.88
C THR A 416 4.51 -5.80 8.14
N TYR A 417 4.54 -6.19 9.42
CA TYR A 417 4.32 -7.57 9.85
C TYR A 417 4.02 -7.67 11.33
N TRP A 418 3.27 -8.70 11.71
CA TRP A 418 3.19 -9.20 13.08
C TRP A 418 4.38 -10.12 13.37
N CYS A 419 4.87 -10.09 14.61
CA CYS A 419 5.91 -10.99 15.08
C CYS A 419 5.55 -11.55 16.46
N ALA A 420 5.57 -12.87 16.60
CA ALA A 420 5.44 -13.55 17.90
C ALA A 420 6.72 -13.39 18.73
N GLN A 421 6.64 -13.61 20.04
CA GLN A 421 7.81 -13.51 20.94
C GLN A 421 8.89 -14.57 20.64
N THR A 422 8.52 -15.70 20.02
CA THR A 422 9.45 -16.78 19.67
C THR A 422 9.15 -17.37 18.29
N GLY A 423 10.03 -18.25 17.79
CA GLY A 423 9.75 -19.13 16.64
C GLY A 423 9.29 -20.53 17.05
N GLY A 424 8.74 -20.69 18.25
CA GLY A 424 8.36 -21.99 18.80
C GLY A 424 7.09 -22.59 18.20
N SER A 425 6.94 -23.91 18.29
CA SER A 425 5.81 -24.68 17.73
C SER A 425 4.46 -24.47 18.47
N ASN A 426 4.38 -23.49 19.37
CA ASN A 426 3.18 -23.14 20.12
C ASN A 426 2.72 -21.70 19.82
N GLU A 427 3.44 -20.99 18.94
CA GLU A 427 3.00 -19.68 18.50
C GLU A 427 1.87 -19.85 17.47
N TRP A 428 0.84 -19.01 17.56
CA TRP A 428 -0.32 -19.07 16.69
C TRP A 428 -0.98 -17.71 16.55
N MET A 429 -1.74 -17.54 15.47
CA MET A 429 -2.72 -16.46 15.32
C MET A 429 -4.07 -17.02 14.90
N ILE A 430 -5.15 -16.32 15.26
CA ILE A 430 -6.53 -16.61 14.89
C ILE A 430 -7.11 -15.34 14.25
N ILE A 431 -7.79 -15.51 13.12
CA ILE A 431 -8.64 -14.48 12.50
C ILE A 431 -10.10 -14.89 12.70
N ASP A 432 -10.93 -14.01 13.23
CA ASP A 432 -12.40 -14.11 13.18
C ASP A 432 -12.92 -13.23 12.04
N LEU A 433 -13.49 -13.85 11.01
CA LEU A 433 -14.05 -13.18 9.84
C LEU A 433 -15.36 -12.41 10.15
N GLY A 434 -15.85 -12.45 11.39
CA GLY A 434 -17.05 -11.77 11.87
C GLY A 434 -18.34 -12.56 11.60
N ILE A 435 -18.43 -13.19 10.42
CA ILE A 435 -19.53 -14.08 10.01
C ILE A 435 -18.98 -15.36 9.37
N GLU A 436 -19.85 -16.33 9.09
CA GLU A 436 -19.45 -17.45 8.24
C GLU A 436 -19.27 -16.97 6.78
N CYS A 437 -18.09 -17.25 6.23
CA CYS A 437 -17.68 -16.89 4.88
C CYS A 437 -17.32 -18.13 4.07
N ASN A 438 -17.48 -18.06 2.75
CA ASN A 438 -16.99 -19.08 1.83
C ASN A 438 -15.50 -18.82 1.59
N VAL A 439 -14.61 -19.53 2.30
CA VAL A 439 -13.16 -19.43 2.08
C VAL A 439 -12.75 -20.33 0.92
N GLU A 440 -11.98 -19.80 -0.03
CA GLU A 440 -11.60 -20.46 -1.28
C GLU A 440 -10.09 -20.62 -1.42
N ALA A 441 -9.30 -19.70 -0.88
CA ALA A 441 -7.85 -19.79 -0.85
C ALA A 441 -7.26 -19.06 0.36
N VAL A 442 -6.02 -19.42 0.72
CA VAL A 442 -5.26 -18.75 1.78
C VAL A 442 -3.82 -18.51 1.30
N GLN A 443 -3.27 -17.33 1.54
CA GLN A 443 -1.85 -17.01 1.33
C GLN A 443 -1.21 -16.68 2.67
N VAL A 444 -0.17 -17.43 3.05
CA VAL A 444 0.65 -17.13 4.23
C VAL A 444 1.90 -16.39 3.79
N ASN A 445 1.99 -15.10 4.09
CA ASN A 445 3.15 -14.28 3.78
C ASN A 445 4.04 -14.16 5.01
N PHE A 446 5.16 -14.86 5.03
CA PHE A 446 6.09 -14.84 6.16
C PHE A 446 6.97 -13.57 6.14
N ALA A 447 7.33 -13.10 7.32
CA ALA A 447 8.39 -12.11 7.51
C ALA A 447 9.64 -12.77 8.10
N GLU A 448 10.80 -12.24 7.74
CA GLU A 448 12.06 -12.57 8.37
C GLU A 448 12.24 -11.72 9.63
N HIS A 449 12.59 -12.36 10.75
CA HIS A 449 12.86 -11.63 11.99
C HIS A 449 13.80 -12.40 12.92
N ASN A 450 14.87 -11.75 13.38
CA ASN A 450 15.91 -12.32 14.25
C ASN A 450 16.49 -13.65 13.76
N THR A 451 16.63 -13.82 12.44
CA THR A 451 17.21 -15.04 11.87
C THR A 451 18.73 -15.08 12.07
N ASP A 452 19.30 -16.26 12.34
CA ASP A 452 20.76 -16.42 12.43
C ASP A 452 21.38 -16.39 11.02
N PRO A 453 22.17 -15.35 10.66
CA PRO A 453 22.78 -15.23 9.34
C PRO A 453 23.76 -16.37 9.01
N GLY A 454 24.34 -17.01 10.03
CA GLY A 454 25.20 -18.18 9.85
C GLY A 454 24.45 -19.45 9.43
N ILE A 455 23.12 -19.46 9.59
CA ILE A 455 22.23 -20.55 9.16
C ILE A 455 21.53 -20.19 7.86
N VAL A 456 20.97 -18.98 7.75
CA VAL A 456 20.06 -18.65 6.64
C VAL A 456 20.75 -18.17 5.36
N ARG A 457 21.99 -17.67 5.44
CA ARG A 457 22.68 -17.15 4.25
C ARG A 457 23.24 -18.26 3.36
N GLY A 458 23.17 -18.03 2.06
CA GLY A 458 23.62 -18.98 1.03
C GLY A 458 22.54 -19.96 0.60
N ARG A 459 22.94 -21.07 -0.02
CA ARG A 459 22.05 -22.14 -0.50
C ARG A 459 22.46 -23.54 0.01
N GLU A 460 23.38 -23.59 0.97
CA GLU A 460 23.94 -24.82 1.55
C GLU A 460 22.98 -25.49 2.55
N ASN A 461 22.19 -24.69 3.27
CA ASN A 461 21.22 -25.16 4.24
C ASN A 461 19.83 -25.22 3.60
N LEU A 462 19.06 -26.24 4.01
CA LEU A 462 17.65 -26.35 3.65
C LEU A 462 16.83 -25.43 4.55
N LEU A 463 16.18 -24.43 3.94
CA LEU A 463 15.26 -23.51 4.61
C LEU A 463 13.82 -23.96 4.31
N TYR A 464 12.95 -23.84 5.29
CA TYR A 464 11.55 -24.23 5.20
C TYR A 464 10.80 -23.74 6.43
N GLU A 465 9.53 -23.43 6.22
CA GLU A 465 8.55 -23.12 7.25
C GLU A 465 7.60 -24.32 7.40
N GLN A 466 7.15 -24.60 8.61
CA GLN A 466 6.12 -25.61 8.87
C GLN A 466 5.01 -25.01 9.70
N TYR A 467 3.77 -25.26 9.32
CA TYR A 467 2.61 -24.71 9.98
C TYR A 467 1.37 -25.58 9.76
N ILE A 468 0.31 -25.30 10.50
CA ILE A 468 -1.01 -25.89 10.32
C ILE A 468 -2.04 -24.77 10.27
N LEU A 469 -2.90 -24.78 9.27
CA LEU A 469 -4.12 -23.98 9.23
C LEU A 469 -5.30 -24.83 9.71
N GLU A 470 -6.04 -24.29 10.66
CA GLU A 470 -7.26 -24.88 11.21
C GLU A 470 -8.44 -23.93 10.97
N LYS A 471 -9.65 -24.48 10.86
CA LYS A 471 -10.89 -23.73 10.69
C LYS A 471 -11.87 -24.02 11.82
N SER A 472 -12.77 -23.08 12.08
CA SER A 472 -13.86 -23.26 13.03
C SER A 472 -15.06 -22.37 12.69
N SER A 473 -16.28 -22.84 12.97
CA SER A 473 -17.49 -22.01 12.93
C SER A 473 -17.79 -21.34 14.26
N ASP A 474 -17.22 -21.81 15.38
CA ASP A 474 -17.57 -21.37 16.74
C ASP A 474 -16.36 -20.90 17.58
N GLY A 475 -15.15 -21.00 17.04
CA GLY A 475 -13.89 -20.65 17.72
C GLY A 475 -13.47 -21.65 18.81
N LEU A 476 -14.25 -22.71 19.05
CA LEU A 476 -14.05 -23.70 20.11
C LEU A 476 -13.62 -25.06 19.54
N HIS A 477 -14.24 -25.48 18.44
CA HIS A 477 -13.97 -26.74 17.78
C HIS A 477 -13.21 -26.49 16.48
N TRP A 478 -12.01 -27.06 16.39
CA TRP A 478 -11.08 -26.80 15.29
C TRP A 478 -10.91 -28.05 14.42
N GLU A 479 -10.97 -27.84 13.10
CA GLU A 479 -10.70 -28.87 12.09
C GLU A 479 -9.52 -28.42 11.24
N THR A 480 -8.61 -29.34 10.88
CA THR A 480 -7.51 -29.02 9.98
C THR A 480 -8.03 -28.62 8.60
N LEU A 481 -7.60 -27.46 8.12
CA LEU A 481 -7.86 -26.95 6.77
C LEU A 481 -6.68 -27.25 5.83
N VAL A 482 -5.45 -26.89 6.24
CA VAL A 482 -4.21 -27.19 5.52
C VAL A 482 -3.16 -27.66 6.52
N ASP A 483 -2.49 -28.78 6.24
CA ASP A 483 -1.40 -29.31 7.07
C ASP A 483 -0.07 -29.24 6.31
N LYS A 484 0.81 -28.34 6.76
CA LYS A 484 2.18 -28.16 6.27
C LYS A 484 3.20 -28.47 7.37
N SER A 485 2.81 -29.25 8.40
CA SER A 485 3.70 -29.65 9.51
C SER A 485 4.90 -30.50 9.09
N LEU A 486 4.84 -31.08 7.88
CA LEU A 486 5.93 -31.86 7.28
C LEU A 486 6.53 -31.17 6.04
N ASN A 487 6.23 -29.89 5.81
CA ASN A 487 6.79 -29.15 4.68
C ASN A 487 8.33 -29.05 4.83
N MET A 488 9.02 -29.22 3.70
CA MET A 488 10.48 -29.12 3.59
C MET A 488 10.90 -28.24 2.42
N ARG A 489 9.96 -27.45 1.87
CA ARG A 489 10.21 -26.44 0.83
C ARG A 489 10.25 -25.06 1.47
N ASP A 490 11.15 -24.21 1.00
CA ASP A 490 11.23 -22.78 1.34
C ASP A 490 10.10 -22.05 0.59
N VAL A 491 9.07 -21.60 1.30
CA VAL A 491 7.82 -21.05 0.73
C VAL A 491 7.41 -19.76 1.46
N PRO A 492 8.18 -18.66 1.33
CA PRO A 492 7.94 -17.44 2.08
C PRO A 492 6.61 -16.73 1.77
N HIS A 493 5.95 -17.09 0.65
CA HIS A 493 4.65 -16.52 0.23
C HIS A 493 3.68 -17.65 -0.17
N ASP A 494 3.40 -18.58 0.75
CA ASP A 494 2.71 -19.84 0.46
C ASP A 494 1.21 -19.63 0.17
N TYR A 495 0.86 -19.57 -1.12
CA TYR A 495 -0.52 -19.56 -1.60
C TYR A 495 -1.07 -20.98 -1.77
N THR A 496 -2.21 -21.26 -1.15
CA THR A 496 -2.93 -22.53 -1.25
C THR A 496 -4.37 -22.29 -1.70
N GLU A 497 -4.68 -22.70 -2.93
CA GLU A 497 -6.05 -22.84 -3.42
C GLU A 497 -6.71 -24.07 -2.78
N LEU A 498 -7.89 -23.90 -2.18
CA LEU A 498 -8.62 -25.02 -1.58
C LEU A 498 -9.29 -25.86 -2.67
N VAL A 499 -9.32 -27.18 -2.46
CA VAL A 499 -9.94 -28.13 -3.41
C VAL A 499 -11.43 -27.82 -3.66
N GLN A 500 -12.09 -27.20 -2.69
CA GLN A 500 -13.44 -26.69 -2.78
C GLN A 500 -13.62 -25.55 -1.76
N PRO A 501 -14.53 -24.58 -2.00
CA PRO A 501 -14.87 -23.58 -1.01
C PRO A 501 -15.30 -24.20 0.32
N VAL A 502 -14.91 -23.58 1.43
CA VAL A 502 -15.20 -24.03 2.79
C VAL A 502 -15.90 -22.93 3.56
N LEU A 503 -17.11 -23.22 4.03
CA LEU A 503 -17.84 -22.33 4.93
C LEU A 503 -17.21 -22.38 6.32
N THR A 504 -16.73 -21.24 6.82
CA THR A 504 -16.12 -21.10 8.15
C THR A 504 -16.12 -19.64 8.60
N ARG A 505 -16.00 -19.40 9.91
CA ARG A 505 -15.89 -18.04 10.48
C ARG A 505 -14.48 -17.75 10.99
N TYR A 506 -13.82 -18.75 11.56
CA TYR A 506 -12.50 -18.60 12.14
C TYR A 506 -11.46 -19.38 11.33
N ILE A 507 -10.29 -18.79 11.17
CA ILE A 507 -9.09 -19.44 10.65
C ILE A 507 -7.96 -19.26 11.68
N LYS A 508 -7.24 -20.34 11.98
CA LYS A 508 -6.10 -20.34 12.90
C LYS A 508 -4.87 -20.83 12.20
N LEU A 509 -3.80 -20.04 12.24
CA LEU A 509 -2.46 -20.41 11.79
C LEU A 509 -1.61 -20.76 13.00
N THR A 510 -1.13 -22.00 13.07
CA THR A 510 -0.25 -22.48 14.15
C THR A 510 1.14 -22.77 13.59
N ASN A 511 2.16 -22.18 14.19
CA ASN A 511 3.56 -22.44 13.84
C ASN A 511 3.97 -23.85 14.28
N VAL A 512 4.77 -24.52 13.46
CA VAL A 512 5.45 -25.77 13.81
C VAL A 512 6.96 -25.56 13.78
N PHE A 513 7.48 -24.84 12.79
CA PHE A 513 8.90 -24.55 12.65
C PHE A 513 9.15 -23.27 11.85
N THR A 514 10.08 -22.45 12.36
CA THR A 514 10.62 -21.26 11.70
C THR A 514 12.11 -21.47 11.35
N PRO A 515 12.56 -21.13 10.13
CA PRO A 515 13.96 -21.30 9.74
C PRO A 515 14.91 -20.37 10.51
N GLY A 516 16.20 -20.74 10.56
CA GLY A 516 17.25 -19.87 11.11
C GLY A 516 17.19 -19.59 12.61
N GLY A 517 16.29 -20.24 13.36
CA GLY A 517 16.02 -19.90 14.76
C GLY A 517 15.34 -18.55 14.94
N GLY A 518 14.78 -17.98 13.87
CA GLY A 518 14.07 -16.69 13.90
C GLY A 518 12.73 -16.78 14.62
N ASN A 519 12.09 -15.62 14.75
CA ASN A 519 10.75 -15.50 15.30
C ASN A 519 9.68 -15.91 14.28
N PHE A 520 8.54 -16.40 14.76
CA PHE A 520 7.38 -16.63 13.91
C PHE A 520 6.73 -15.28 13.57
N ALA A 521 6.86 -14.85 12.31
CA ALA A 521 6.42 -13.54 11.87
C ALA A 521 5.68 -13.63 10.52
N ILE A 522 4.60 -12.85 10.40
CA ILE A 522 3.65 -12.90 9.28
C ILE A 522 3.41 -11.46 8.82
N ARG A 523 3.72 -11.19 7.55
CA ARG A 523 3.40 -9.92 6.86
C ARG A 523 1.90 -9.79 6.69
N ASP A 524 1.26 -10.83 6.20
CA ASP A 524 -0.20 -10.92 6.16
C ASP A 524 -0.66 -12.38 6.06
N LEU A 525 -1.73 -12.73 6.77
CA LEU A 525 -2.48 -13.97 6.56
C LEU A 525 -3.70 -13.64 5.69
N ARG A 526 -3.51 -13.69 4.37
CA ARG A 526 -4.52 -13.29 3.40
C ARG A 526 -5.49 -14.43 3.16
N ILE A 527 -6.74 -14.24 3.54
CA ILE A 527 -7.82 -15.22 3.38
C ILE A 527 -8.72 -14.74 2.26
N PHE A 528 -8.86 -15.53 1.19
CA PHE A 528 -9.64 -15.16 0.01
C PHE A 528 -10.89 -16.02 -0.12
N GLY A 529 -11.98 -15.42 -0.61
CA GLY A 529 -13.22 -16.14 -0.79
C GLY A 529 -14.38 -15.27 -1.22
N ASN A 530 -15.61 -15.68 -0.88
CA ASN A 530 -16.87 -15.01 -1.19
C ASN A 530 -17.02 -14.60 -2.68
N SER A 531 -16.45 -15.37 -3.62
CA SER A 531 -16.56 -15.04 -5.05
C SER A 531 -18.01 -15.02 -5.54
N ASP A 532 -18.90 -15.73 -4.85
CA ASP A 532 -20.34 -15.77 -5.11
C ASP A 532 -21.15 -14.66 -4.44
N ARG A 533 -20.52 -13.87 -3.56
CA ARG A 533 -21.15 -12.80 -2.76
C ARG A 533 -20.54 -11.42 -2.99
N ALA A 534 -19.35 -11.33 -3.58
CA ALA A 534 -18.70 -10.07 -3.87
C ALA A 534 -19.59 -9.17 -4.74
N VAL A 535 -19.70 -7.90 -4.35
CA VAL A 535 -20.48 -6.89 -5.06
C VAL A 535 -19.54 -5.83 -5.62
N TYR A 536 -19.74 -5.48 -6.89
CA TYR A 536 -19.01 -4.40 -7.56
C TYR A 536 -20.00 -3.31 -7.97
N THR A 537 -19.70 -2.08 -7.61
CA THR A 537 -20.59 -0.93 -7.85
C THR A 537 -19.84 0.15 -8.60
N THR A 538 -20.27 0.43 -9.83
CA THR A 538 -19.78 1.59 -10.58
C THR A 538 -20.17 2.89 -9.87
N VAL A 539 -19.19 3.73 -9.58
CA VAL A 539 -19.41 5.04 -8.96
C VAL A 539 -19.62 6.08 -10.05
N ALA A 540 -20.86 6.54 -10.21
CA ALA A 540 -21.22 7.48 -11.27
C ALA A 540 -20.90 8.95 -10.93
N ASP A 541 -20.84 9.31 -9.64
CA ASP A 541 -20.63 10.67 -9.17
C ASP A 541 -19.27 10.81 -8.51
N PHE A 542 -18.28 11.22 -9.31
CA PHE A 542 -16.95 11.56 -8.85
C PHE A 542 -16.45 12.82 -9.58
N SER A 543 -15.50 13.50 -8.95
CA SER A 543 -14.84 14.69 -9.50
C SER A 543 -13.37 14.41 -9.73
N VAL A 544 -12.83 15.02 -10.77
CA VAL A 544 -11.39 14.99 -11.09
C VAL A 544 -10.90 16.43 -11.09
N GLU A 545 -10.01 16.74 -10.16
CA GLU A 545 -9.34 18.03 -10.07
C GLU A 545 -7.90 17.86 -10.55
N ARG A 546 -7.64 18.26 -11.80
CA ARG A 546 -6.29 18.26 -12.35
C ARG A 546 -5.60 19.57 -12.01
N ASP A 547 -4.36 19.49 -11.53
CA ASP A 547 -3.58 20.67 -11.20
C ASP A 547 -3.30 21.50 -12.46
N SER A 548 -3.57 22.80 -12.39
CA SER A 548 -3.43 23.73 -13.52
C SER A 548 -1.98 24.16 -13.78
N GLU A 549 -1.13 24.11 -12.76
CA GLU A 549 0.29 24.45 -12.83
C GLU A 549 1.13 23.20 -13.17
N ASP A 550 0.73 22.03 -12.66
CA ASP A 550 1.39 20.76 -12.95
C ASP A 550 0.42 19.69 -13.43
N GLY A 551 0.24 19.60 -14.75
CA GLY A 551 -0.66 18.61 -15.36
C GLY A 551 -0.29 17.12 -15.15
N ARG A 552 0.77 16.80 -14.41
CA ARG A 552 1.10 15.43 -13.95
C ARG A 552 0.29 15.01 -12.71
N ASP A 553 -0.33 15.98 -12.05
CA ASP A 553 -1.03 15.81 -10.78
C ASP A 553 -2.54 15.93 -10.94
N ALA A 554 -3.28 15.02 -10.31
CA ALA A 554 -4.73 15.08 -10.20
C ALA A 554 -5.20 14.49 -8.87
N VAL A 555 -6.31 15.01 -8.34
CA VAL A 555 -7.02 14.40 -7.22
C VAL A 555 -8.40 13.96 -7.69
N ILE A 556 -8.72 12.69 -7.46
CA ILE A 556 -10.00 12.09 -7.79
C ILE A 556 -10.75 11.94 -6.47
N ARG A 557 -12.01 12.40 -6.41
CA ARG A 557 -12.86 12.31 -5.21
C ARG A 557 -14.23 11.79 -5.57
N TRP A 558 -14.78 10.90 -4.75
CA TRP A 558 -16.10 10.29 -4.96
C TRP A 558 -16.94 10.34 -3.70
N THR A 559 -18.25 10.16 -3.87
CA THR A 559 -19.14 9.88 -2.74
C THR A 559 -18.92 8.44 -2.30
N PRO A 560 -18.64 8.16 -1.00
CA PRO A 560 -18.53 6.80 -0.50
C PRO A 560 -19.78 5.96 -0.83
N VAL A 561 -19.54 4.74 -1.30
CA VAL A 561 -20.58 3.73 -1.52
C VAL A 561 -20.81 2.99 -0.20
N GLU A 562 -22.08 2.83 0.16
CA GLU A 562 -22.49 2.05 1.34
C GLU A 562 -21.92 0.61 1.25
N ASP A 563 -21.42 0.10 2.37
CA ASP A 563 -20.80 -1.22 2.52
C ASP A 563 -19.53 -1.49 1.68
N ALA A 564 -19.00 -0.52 0.93
CA ALA A 564 -17.77 -0.72 0.18
C ALA A 564 -16.56 -0.91 1.11
N ASP A 565 -15.82 -2.00 0.88
CA ASP A 565 -14.52 -2.24 1.55
C ASP A 565 -13.41 -1.44 0.87
N GLY A 566 -13.48 -1.27 -0.44
CA GLY A 566 -12.47 -0.51 -1.18
C GLY A 566 -12.92 -0.10 -2.57
N TYR A 567 -12.02 0.57 -3.28
CA TYR A 567 -12.25 1.15 -4.60
C TYR A 567 -11.08 0.85 -5.53
N ILE A 568 -11.39 0.60 -6.80
CA ILE A 568 -10.41 0.62 -7.89
C ILE A 568 -10.70 1.82 -8.79
N ILE A 569 -9.69 2.67 -8.94
CA ILE A 569 -9.70 3.83 -9.82
C ILE A 569 -8.92 3.45 -11.06
N HIS A 570 -9.61 3.26 -12.18
CA HIS A 570 -8.96 3.02 -13.47
C HIS A 570 -8.77 4.34 -14.21
N TYR A 571 -7.65 4.47 -14.92
CA TYR A 571 -7.38 5.64 -15.74
C TYR A 571 -6.57 5.32 -17.01
N GLY A 572 -6.70 6.19 -18.00
CA GLY A 572 -5.94 6.06 -19.25
C GLY A 572 -6.29 7.12 -20.29
N ILE A 573 -5.81 6.94 -21.52
CA ILE A 573 -5.80 8.00 -22.55
C ILE A 573 -7.08 8.09 -23.37
N ALA A 574 -8.01 7.15 -23.19
CA ALA A 574 -9.33 7.15 -23.81
C ALA A 574 -10.31 6.34 -22.95
N PRO A 575 -11.63 6.52 -23.08
CA PRO A 575 -12.64 5.78 -22.30
C PRO A 575 -12.55 4.25 -22.41
N ASP A 576 -12.06 3.74 -23.54
CA ASP A 576 -11.85 2.32 -23.84
C ASP A 576 -10.41 1.84 -23.57
N LYS A 577 -9.55 2.71 -23.01
CA LYS A 577 -8.10 2.48 -22.85
C LYS A 577 -7.63 2.79 -21.42
N LEU A 578 -8.37 2.32 -20.41
CA LEU A 578 -8.10 2.56 -18.99
C LEU A 578 -7.15 1.51 -18.41
N TYR A 579 -5.89 1.52 -18.85
CA TYR A 579 -4.93 0.47 -18.55
C TYR A 579 -4.30 0.56 -17.15
N ASN A 580 -4.29 1.73 -16.55
CA ASN A 580 -3.62 1.96 -15.26
C ASN A 580 -4.65 2.06 -14.14
N ASN A 581 -4.20 1.81 -12.90
CA ASN A 581 -5.12 1.77 -11.76
C ASN A 581 -4.46 2.16 -10.43
N TYR A 582 -5.32 2.50 -9.46
CA TYR A 582 -5.03 2.56 -8.03
C TYR A 582 -6.11 1.76 -7.30
N MET A 583 -5.73 0.92 -6.34
CA MET A 583 -6.63 0.24 -5.41
C MET A 583 -6.47 0.85 -4.03
N VAL A 584 -7.57 1.31 -3.44
CA VAL A 584 -7.56 1.99 -2.13
C VAL A 584 -8.65 1.43 -1.23
N TYR A 585 -8.33 1.32 0.06
CA TYR A 585 -9.25 0.99 1.14
C TYR A 585 -9.54 2.25 1.94
N ASP A 586 -10.72 2.33 2.56
CA ASP A 586 -11.08 3.37 3.52
C ASP A 586 -10.86 4.81 3.04
N ALA A 587 -11.07 5.01 1.75
CA ALA A 587 -10.82 6.27 1.07
C ALA A 587 -12.04 6.72 0.28
N ASP A 588 -12.24 8.03 0.24
CA ASP A 588 -13.19 8.74 -0.62
C ASP A 588 -12.47 9.59 -1.69
N SER A 589 -11.14 9.50 -1.72
CA SER A 589 -10.28 10.24 -2.63
C SER A 589 -8.92 9.56 -2.85
N VAL A 590 -8.30 9.84 -3.99
CA VAL A 590 -6.92 9.44 -4.29
C VAL A 590 -6.20 10.55 -5.06
N ALA A 591 -4.95 10.82 -4.66
CA ALA A 591 -4.05 11.68 -5.40
C ALA A 591 -3.21 10.85 -6.38
N ILE A 592 -3.21 11.23 -7.65
CA ILE A 592 -2.47 10.58 -8.72
C ILE A 592 -1.42 11.55 -9.25
N HIS A 593 -0.16 11.18 -9.08
CA HIS A 593 1.02 11.95 -9.44
C HIS A 593 1.80 11.30 -10.61
N SER A 594 1.24 10.25 -11.20
CA SER A 594 1.89 9.46 -12.25
C SER A 594 1.52 9.89 -13.69
N LEU A 595 0.69 10.93 -13.85
CA LEU A 595 0.16 11.33 -15.17
C LEU A 595 1.22 12.00 -16.05
N ASN A 596 1.07 11.89 -17.36
CA ASN A 596 1.90 12.62 -18.33
C ASN A 596 1.38 14.04 -18.54
N HIS A 597 2.28 15.02 -18.48
CA HIS A 597 1.98 16.42 -18.77
C HIS A 597 1.50 16.58 -20.22
N GLY A 598 0.42 17.32 -20.44
CA GLY A 598 -0.14 17.58 -21.76
C GLY A 598 -0.93 16.42 -22.39
N VAL A 599 -1.13 15.31 -21.69
CA VAL A 599 -1.95 14.17 -22.14
C VAL A 599 -3.35 14.26 -21.52
N GLU A 600 -4.40 14.10 -22.32
CA GLU A 600 -5.77 13.98 -21.80
C GLU A 600 -5.99 12.60 -21.16
N TYR A 601 -6.66 12.57 -20.01
CA TYR A 601 -6.92 11.33 -19.27
C TYR A 601 -8.42 11.18 -18.98
N TYR A 602 -8.85 9.93 -18.95
CA TYR A 602 -10.18 9.46 -18.62
C TYR A 602 -10.09 8.57 -17.39
N PHE A 603 -11.15 8.55 -16.57
CA PHE A 603 -11.17 7.87 -15.29
C PHE A 603 -12.49 7.10 -15.11
N SER A 604 -12.43 6.01 -14.34
CA SER A 604 -13.61 5.36 -13.76
C SER A 604 -13.30 4.91 -12.34
N VAL A 605 -14.30 4.92 -11.47
CA VAL A 605 -14.20 4.45 -10.09
C VAL A 605 -15.20 3.31 -9.90
N GLU A 606 -14.73 2.18 -9.38
CA GLU A 606 -15.55 1.02 -9.03
C GLU A 606 -15.31 0.66 -7.57
N ALA A 607 -16.37 0.59 -6.79
CA ALA A 607 -16.33 0.10 -5.42
C ALA A 607 -16.46 -1.42 -5.42
N PHE A 608 -15.80 -2.09 -4.47
CA PHE A 608 -16.00 -3.51 -4.20
C PHE A 608 -16.35 -3.74 -2.72
N ASP A 609 -17.26 -4.69 -2.48
CA ASP A 609 -17.70 -5.15 -1.17
C ASP A 609 -17.48 -6.67 -1.09
N THR A 610 -16.86 -7.11 0.00
CA THR A 610 -16.50 -8.49 0.29
C THR A 610 -17.65 -9.31 0.90
N GLY A 611 -18.74 -8.63 1.23
CA GLY A 611 -19.89 -9.16 1.96
C GLY A 611 -19.61 -9.37 3.45
N THR A 612 -18.58 -8.71 4.00
CA THR A 612 -18.14 -8.85 5.40
C THR A 612 -17.69 -7.52 5.98
N GLU A 613 -18.24 -7.10 7.12
CA GLU A 613 -17.80 -5.88 7.80
C GLU A 613 -16.41 -6.06 8.43
N TYR A 614 -15.62 -4.99 8.53
CA TYR A 614 -14.42 -4.98 9.38
C TYR A 614 -14.76 -5.34 10.82
N TYR A 615 -13.74 -5.74 11.57
CA TYR A 615 -13.92 -5.94 12.99
C TYR A 615 -14.25 -4.63 13.70
N ARG A 616 -15.28 -4.72 14.53
CA ARG A 616 -15.73 -3.68 15.45
C ARG A 616 -15.69 -4.24 16.85
N ASN A 617 -15.12 -3.49 17.79
CA ASN A 617 -15.12 -3.90 19.18
C ASN A 617 -16.56 -3.85 19.72
N ALA A 618 -16.94 -4.85 20.52
CA ALA A 618 -18.15 -4.73 21.31
C ALA A 618 -18.04 -3.50 22.23
N GLY A 619 -19.13 -2.74 22.35
CA GLY A 619 -19.15 -1.47 23.07
C GLY A 619 -18.92 -0.24 22.19
N GLU A 620 -18.80 -0.37 20.87
CA GLU A 620 -18.89 0.79 19.98
C GLU A 620 -20.29 1.41 20.03
N PHE A 621 -20.35 2.74 20.08
CA PHE A 621 -21.60 3.49 20.07
C PHE A 621 -21.71 4.35 18.84
N HIS A 622 -22.90 4.44 18.26
CA HIS A 622 -23.24 5.56 17.39
C HIS A 622 -24.62 6.10 17.68
N THR A 623 -24.85 7.36 17.33
CA THR A 623 -26.18 7.96 17.46
C THR A 623 -27.20 7.25 16.56
N HIS A 624 -28.37 6.91 17.09
CA HIS A 624 -29.55 6.49 16.32
C HIS A 624 -30.35 7.69 15.80
N GLN A 625 -30.42 8.75 16.61
CA GLN A 625 -31.16 9.97 16.35
C GLN A 625 -30.53 11.13 17.14
N SER A 626 -30.98 12.36 16.86
CA SER A 626 -30.65 13.51 17.71
C SER A 626 -31.29 13.36 19.10
N GLY A 627 -30.59 13.77 20.15
CA GLY A 627 -31.06 13.62 21.52
C GLY A 627 -30.06 14.10 22.56
N ASN A 628 -30.30 13.75 23.83
CA ASN A 628 -29.38 14.07 24.91
C ASN A 628 -28.32 12.97 25.03
N TRP A 629 -27.09 13.33 25.44
CA TRP A 629 -26.01 12.37 25.69
C TRP A 629 -26.44 11.26 26.66
N ASN A 630 -27.13 11.65 27.74
CA ASN A 630 -27.58 10.75 28.81
C ASN A 630 -28.93 10.05 28.54
N ASP A 631 -29.37 9.98 27.28
CA ASP A 631 -30.58 9.26 26.88
C ASP A 631 -30.22 8.03 26.02
N PRO A 632 -30.47 6.79 26.46
CA PRO A 632 -30.20 5.59 25.67
C PRO A 632 -30.92 5.55 24.31
N ASP A 633 -32.06 6.24 24.15
CA ASP A 633 -32.76 6.34 22.87
C ASP A 633 -31.99 7.20 21.84
N THR A 634 -30.99 7.97 22.27
CA THR A 634 -30.05 8.68 21.38
C THR A 634 -29.11 7.69 20.68
N TRP A 635 -28.89 6.51 21.24
CA TRP A 635 -27.74 5.66 20.90
C TRP A 635 -28.13 4.25 20.42
N THR A 636 -27.27 3.70 19.58
CA THR A 636 -27.18 2.28 19.22
C THR A 636 -25.79 1.80 19.65
N VAL A 637 -25.68 0.56 20.16
CA VAL A 637 -24.40 -0.04 20.56
C VAL A 637 -24.12 -1.32 19.77
N PHE A 638 -22.88 -1.57 19.40
CA PHE A 638 -22.46 -2.85 18.85
C PHE A 638 -22.20 -3.84 19.97
N ASP A 639 -22.93 -4.96 20.01
CA ASP A 639 -22.83 -5.94 21.10
C ASP A 639 -21.77 -7.04 20.85
N GLY A 640 -21.00 -6.91 19.77
CA GLY A 640 -20.04 -7.92 19.31
C GLY A 640 -20.60 -8.93 18.31
N LEU A 641 -21.93 -8.93 18.09
CA LEU A 641 -22.62 -9.73 17.08
C LEU A 641 -23.42 -8.86 16.10
N GLY A 642 -23.88 -7.68 16.54
CA GLY A 642 -24.60 -6.72 15.73
C GLY A 642 -24.97 -5.44 16.48
N TRP A 643 -25.61 -4.52 15.78
CA TRP A 643 -26.10 -3.26 16.34
C TRP A 643 -27.41 -3.46 17.12
N THR A 644 -27.42 -3.02 18.37
CA THR A 644 -28.59 -3.09 19.27
C THR A 644 -29.17 -1.70 19.52
N TYR A 645 -30.46 -1.53 19.21
CA TYR A 645 -31.24 -0.32 19.45
C TYR A 645 -32.56 -0.64 20.23
N PRO A 646 -32.97 0.20 21.21
CA PRO A 646 -32.16 1.26 21.84
C PRO A 646 -30.96 0.65 22.56
N ALA A 647 -29.90 1.44 22.72
CA ALA A 647 -28.74 0.97 23.46
C ALA A 647 -29.16 0.61 24.91
N PRO A 648 -28.58 -0.45 25.51
CA PRO A 648 -28.87 -0.85 26.89
C PRO A 648 -28.31 0.14 27.93
N GLY A 649 -27.45 1.06 27.50
CA GLY A 649 -26.86 2.13 28.30
C GLY A 649 -26.50 3.32 27.39
N VAL A 650 -25.82 4.31 27.96
CA VAL A 650 -25.28 5.46 27.24
C VAL A 650 -23.75 5.30 27.13
N PRO A 651 -23.11 5.94 26.15
CA PRO A 651 -21.66 5.88 26.01
C PRO A 651 -20.97 6.41 27.26
N SER A 652 -19.88 5.76 27.63
CA SER A 652 -19.00 6.12 28.73
C SER A 652 -17.55 6.05 28.30
N VAL A 653 -16.66 6.57 29.13
CA VAL A 653 -15.21 6.56 28.89
C VAL A 653 -14.59 5.16 28.79
N SER A 654 -15.30 4.10 29.18
CA SER A 654 -14.81 2.71 29.10
C SER A 654 -15.32 1.93 27.89
N ASP A 655 -16.19 2.55 27.09
CA ASP A 655 -16.76 1.93 25.90
C ASP A 655 -15.81 2.05 24.70
N GLY A 656 -16.13 1.34 23.61
CA GLY A 656 -15.39 1.46 22.36
C GLY A 656 -15.68 2.81 21.67
N PRO A 657 -15.17 3.00 20.44
CA PRO A 657 -15.37 4.23 19.68
C PRO A 657 -16.82 4.74 19.69
N ILE A 658 -16.98 6.04 19.92
CA ILE A 658 -18.27 6.72 20.02
C ILE A 658 -18.41 7.66 18.82
N THR A 659 -19.46 7.49 18.00
CA THR A 659 -19.67 8.33 16.80
C THR A 659 -20.99 9.08 16.84
N ILE A 660 -20.92 10.40 16.72
CA ILE A 660 -22.08 11.25 16.40
C ILE A 660 -22.17 11.36 14.88
N LEU A 661 -23.21 10.75 14.30
CA LEU A 661 -23.39 10.63 12.85
C LEU A 661 -23.83 11.95 12.20
N GLU A 662 -23.68 12.01 10.88
CA GLU A 662 -24.15 13.13 10.06
C GLU A 662 -25.64 13.42 10.31
N GLY A 663 -25.99 14.70 10.42
CA GLY A 663 -27.37 15.15 10.62
C GLY A 663 -27.89 14.98 12.05
N HIS A 664 -27.13 14.35 12.95
CA HIS A 664 -27.50 14.20 14.36
C HIS A 664 -26.89 15.29 15.24
N THR A 665 -27.67 15.76 16.21
CA THR A 665 -27.22 16.65 17.28
C THR A 665 -27.34 15.95 18.62
N VAL A 666 -26.23 15.84 19.35
CA VAL A 666 -26.20 15.33 20.73
C VAL A 666 -25.95 16.48 21.68
N VAL A 667 -26.86 16.65 22.65
CA VAL A 667 -26.76 17.70 23.67
C VAL A 667 -26.28 17.09 24.99
N VAL A 668 -25.16 17.61 25.51
CA VAL A 668 -24.65 17.26 26.83
C VAL A 668 -25.30 18.18 27.86
N THR A 669 -26.25 17.65 28.63
CA THR A 669 -27.06 18.40 29.59
C THR A 669 -26.55 18.33 31.03
N GLU A 670 -25.65 17.41 31.33
CA GLU A 670 -25.04 17.18 32.66
C GLU A 670 -23.55 16.85 32.48
N ASN A 671 -22.74 16.99 33.53
CA ASN A 671 -21.29 16.74 33.41
C ASN A 671 -21.01 15.30 33.04
N ASP A 672 -20.13 15.09 32.07
CA ASP A 672 -19.83 13.76 31.53
C ASP A 672 -18.41 13.68 30.96
N SER A 673 -18.03 12.50 30.49
CA SER A 673 -16.73 12.28 29.86
C SER A 673 -16.77 11.20 28.79
N ALA A 674 -15.84 11.28 27.85
CA ALA A 674 -15.67 10.29 26.80
C ALA A 674 -14.20 10.10 26.44
N ASP A 675 -13.94 8.94 25.86
CA ASP A 675 -12.74 8.60 25.12
C ASP A 675 -13.16 8.10 23.72
N GLN A 676 -12.28 8.23 22.73
CA GLN A 676 -12.53 7.83 21.35
C GLN A 676 -13.82 8.40 20.73
N LEU A 677 -14.08 9.68 20.97
CA LEU A 677 -15.26 10.38 20.43
C LEU A 677 -14.99 10.99 19.06
N THR A 678 -15.74 10.54 18.06
CA THR A 678 -15.80 11.16 16.73
C THR A 678 -17.11 11.92 16.52
N VAL A 679 -17.00 13.20 16.19
CA VAL A 679 -18.12 13.99 15.65
C VAL A 679 -17.99 14.00 14.12
N ALA A 680 -18.76 13.16 13.43
CA ALA A 680 -18.67 13.00 11.98
C ALA A 680 -19.05 14.29 11.23
N GLY A 681 -18.70 14.38 9.94
CA GLY A 681 -19.10 15.50 9.08
C GLY A 681 -20.61 15.74 9.15
N GLY A 682 -21.03 16.99 9.38
CA GLY A 682 -22.44 17.35 9.57
C GLY A 682 -23.08 16.94 10.92
N GLY A 683 -22.40 16.16 11.76
CA GLY A 683 -22.80 15.87 13.13
C GLY A 683 -22.51 17.04 14.09
N ILE A 684 -23.22 17.11 15.22
CA ILE A 684 -23.08 18.19 16.21
C ILE A 684 -23.01 17.64 17.64
N LEU A 685 -21.94 17.97 18.37
CA LEU A 685 -21.89 17.86 19.83
C LEU A 685 -22.14 19.25 20.44
N GLU A 686 -23.17 19.38 21.26
CA GLU A 686 -23.52 20.64 21.93
C GLU A 686 -23.35 20.53 23.45
N LEU A 687 -22.45 21.34 24.02
CA LEU A 687 -22.25 21.41 25.46
C LEU A 687 -23.18 22.45 26.07
N GLY A 688 -24.07 22.00 26.97
CA GLY A 688 -25.02 22.86 27.65
C GLY A 688 -24.36 23.92 28.55
N LYS A 689 -25.09 24.99 28.86
CA LYS A 689 -24.57 26.07 29.71
C LYS A 689 -24.27 25.57 31.13
N GLY A 690 -23.05 25.78 31.59
CA GLY A 690 -22.59 25.36 32.92
C GLY A 690 -22.29 23.87 33.04
N VAL A 691 -22.25 23.14 31.92
CA VAL A 691 -21.87 21.74 31.83
C VAL A 691 -20.39 21.62 31.49
N THR A 692 -19.72 20.65 32.08
CA THR A 692 -18.35 20.25 31.76
C THR A 692 -18.34 18.89 31.07
N PHE A 693 -17.69 18.80 29.92
CA PHE A 693 -17.43 17.53 29.23
C PHE A 693 -15.91 17.28 29.20
N GLN A 694 -15.48 16.12 29.72
CA GLN A 694 -14.07 15.76 29.80
C GLN A 694 -13.68 14.78 28.68
N VAL A 695 -12.61 15.11 27.97
CA VAL A 695 -11.93 14.19 27.05
C VAL A 695 -10.81 13.51 27.82
N ASN A 696 -10.87 12.18 27.90
CA ASN A 696 -9.90 11.37 28.64
C ASN A 696 -8.78 10.87 27.73
N ASP A 697 -7.61 10.63 28.32
CA ASP A 697 -6.43 10.06 27.63
C ASP A 697 -6.36 8.55 27.87
N TYR A 698 -6.89 7.77 26.94
CA TYR A 698 -6.80 6.31 26.94
C TYR A 698 -6.15 5.83 25.63
N ILE A 699 -6.27 4.55 25.28
CA ILE A 699 -5.60 4.00 24.09
C ILE A 699 -6.38 4.46 22.85
N GLY A 700 -5.71 5.15 21.94
CA GLY A 700 -6.27 5.52 20.63
C GLY A 700 -6.30 7.03 20.42
N SER A 701 -7.18 7.48 19.54
CA SER A 701 -7.46 8.91 19.36
C SER A 701 -8.56 9.34 20.31
N ASP A 702 -8.38 10.39 21.10
CA ASP A 702 -9.33 10.69 22.18
C ASP A 702 -10.57 11.45 21.69
N MET A 703 -10.38 12.50 20.89
CA MET A 703 -11.49 13.21 20.24
C MET A 703 -11.12 13.75 18.85
N VAL A 704 -11.96 13.41 17.87
CA VAL A 704 -11.85 13.90 16.48
C VAL A 704 -13.14 14.62 16.09
N VAL A 705 -13.03 15.87 15.61
CA VAL A 705 -14.18 16.69 15.19
C VAL A 705 -14.07 17.00 13.70
N LEU A 706 -14.91 16.32 12.92
CA LEU A 706 -15.14 16.57 11.50
C LEU A 706 -16.41 17.41 11.27
N GLY A 707 -17.36 17.31 12.20
CA GLY A 707 -18.60 18.10 12.26
C GLY A 707 -18.47 19.38 13.07
N THR A 708 -19.38 19.61 14.02
CA THR A 708 -19.40 20.82 14.86
C THR A 708 -19.37 20.50 16.35
N LEU A 709 -18.43 21.10 17.08
CA LEU A 709 -18.46 21.21 18.53
C LEU A 709 -18.99 22.58 18.93
N ARG A 710 -20.22 22.64 19.46
CA ARG A 710 -20.85 23.88 19.94
C ARG A 710 -20.77 23.99 21.46
N ASN A 711 -20.05 24.99 21.95
CA ASN A 711 -19.71 25.09 23.36
C ASN A 711 -20.40 26.26 24.07
N TYR A 712 -21.46 25.99 24.84
CA TYR A 712 -22.01 26.92 25.84
C TYR A 712 -21.48 26.68 27.26
N GLY A 713 -20.70 25.61 27.46
CA GLY A 713 -20.17 25.13 28.74
C GLY A 713 -18.64 25.07 28.76
N ALA A 714 -18.06 23.93 29.17
CA ALA A 714 -16.61 23.73 29.17
C ALA A 714 -16.24 22.36 28.58
N LEU A 715 -15.30 22.35 27.63
CA LEU A 715 -14.57 21.14 27.24
C LEU A 715 -13.23 21.15 27.98
N ILE A 716 -12.96 20.12 28.77
CA ILE A 716 -11.67 19.93 29.45
C ILE A 716 -11.01 18.65 28.94
N CYS A 717 -9.69 18.59 28.96
CA CYS A 717 -8.93 17.45 28.42
C CYS A 717 -7.92 17.00 29.47
N ASP A 718 -7.68 15.69 29.56
CA ASP A 718 -6.51 15.16 30.28
C ASP A 718 -5.22 15.70 29.65
N THR A 719 -4.12 15.73 30.41
CA THR A 719 -2.89 16.44 29.99
C THR A 719 -2.29 15.90 28.69
N MET A 720 -2.49 14.62 28.41
CA MET A 720 -1.99 13.95 27.21
C MET A 720 -3.08 13.68 26.17
N ALA A 721 -4.35 13.94 26.51
CA ALA A 721 -5.47 13.73 25.59
C ALA A 721 -5.38 14.68 24.40
N THR A 722 -5.72 14.16 23.24
CA THR A 722 -5.68 14.81 21.94
C THR A 722 -7.09 15.14 21.46
N VAL A 723 -7.33 16.43 21.23
CA VAL A 723 -8.53 16.91 20.53
C VAL A 723 -8.08 17.45 19.18
N SER A 724 -8.67 16.96 18.10
CA SER A 724 -8.35 17.44 16.75
C SER A 724 -9.59 17.92 16.00
N PHE A 725 -9.42 18.99 15.23
CA PHE A 725 -10.39 19.45 14.25
C PHE A 725 -9.81 19.26 12.85
N SER A 726 -10.51 18.50 12.01
CA SER A 726 -10.04 18.11 10.68
C SER A 726 -11.16 18.20 9.64
N GLY A 727 -10.81 18.28 8.35
CA GLY A 727 -11.79 18.37 7.26
C GLY A 727 -12.71 19.58 7.43
N SER A 728 -14.03 19.34 7.51
CA SER A 728 -15.04 20.39 7.76
C SER A 728 -15.19 20.77 9.25
N GLY A 729 -14.32 20.30 10.14
CA GLY A 729 -14.42 20.44 11.59
C GLY A 729 -14.56 21.89 12.06
N ARG A 730 -15.58 22.15 12.89
CA ARG A 730 -15.92 23.48 13.44
C ARG A 730 -15.97 23.47 14.96
N TYR A 731 -15.37 24.48 15.57
CA TYR A 731 -15.61 24.85 16.96
C TYR A 731 -16.43 26.13 17.02
N GLU A 732 -17.52 26.14 17.79
CA GLU A 732 -18.32 27.32 18.04
C GLU A 732 -18.28 27.71 19.52
N HIS A 733 -17.68 28.86 19.82
CA HIS A 733 -17.60 29.41 21.16
C HIS A 733 -18.81 30.29 21.48
N LYS A 734 -19.75 29.77 22.27
CA LYS A 734 -21.07 30.38 22.52
C LYS A 734 -21.24 31.04 23.90
N GLN A 735 -20.17 31.59 24.47
CA GLN A 735 -20.21 32.22 25.79
C GLN A 735 -19.32 33.47 25.88
N ASP A 736 -19.45 34.20 26.99
CA ASP A 736 -18.60 35.34 27.35
C ASP A 736 -17.54 34.86 28.35
N GLY A 737 -16.25 34.95 27.99
CA GLY A 737 -15.16 34.29 28.72
C GLY A 737 -15.06 32.80 28.39
N GLY A 738 -14.85 31.95 29.40
CA GLY A 738 -14.70 30.50 29.20
C GLY A 738 -13.33 30.10 28.65
N VAL A 739 -13.22 28.84 28.21
CA VAL A 739 -11.97 28.21 27.75
C VAL A 739 -12.16 27.69 26.32
N ILE A 740 -11.21 27.96 25.43
CA ILE A 740 -11.06 27.19 24.18
C ILE A 740 -10.20 25.96 24.49
N PRO A 741 -10.61 24.74 24.11
CA PRO A 741 -9.82 23.55 24.39
C PRO A 741 -8.44 23.64 23.72
N THR A 742 -7.43 23.03 24.33
CA THR A 742 -6.16 22.78 23.64
C THR A 742 -6.44 21.75 22.56
N ALA A 743 -6.20 22.10 21.30
CA ALA A 743 -6.52 21.22 20.19
C ALA A 743 -5.50 21.35 19.05
N ILE A 744 -5.44 20.31 18.23
CA ILE A 744 -4.76 20.31 16.94
C ILE A 744 -5.76 20.81 15.89
N TRP A 745 -5.45 21.94 15.26
CA TRP A 745 -6.29 22.56 14.24
C TRP A 745 -5.70 22.27 12.87
N ASN A 746 -6.16 21.19 12.24
CA ASN A 746 -5.66 20.75 10.93
C ASN A 746 -6.17 21.64 9.79
N PRO A 747 -5.58 21.53 8.58
CA PRO A 747 -6.06 22.27 7.41
C PRO A 747 -7.56 22.18 7.19
N SER A 748 -8.15 23.30 6.80
CA SER A 748 -9.61 23.53 6.63
C SER A 748 -10.46 23.62 7.91
N SER A 749 -9.92 23.30 9.09
CA SER A 749 -10.65 23.46 10.36
C SER A 749 -11.00 24.92 10.65
N LEU A 750 -12.08 25.14 11.41
CA LEU A 750 -12.63 26.48 11.66
C LEU A 750 -12.99 26.70 13.14
N CYS A 751 -12.38 27.73 13.74
CA CYS A 751 -12.75 28.24 15.06
C CYS A 751 -13.64 29.49 14.92
N ILE A 752 -14.85 29.45 15.48
CA ILE A 752 -15.84 30.55 15.43
C ILE A 752 -16.07 31.09 16.84
N ILE A 753 -15.83 32.38 17.03
CA ILE A 753 -16.10 33.11 18.27
C ILE A 753 -17.17 34.17 17.99
N ASP A 754 -18.39 33.96 18.48
CA ASP A 754 -19.53 34.83 18.12
C ASP A 754 -20.40 35.33 19.29
N SER A 755 -20.05 34.96 20.51
CA SER A 755 -20.89 35.22 21.70
C SER A 755 -20.18 35.99 22.82
N VAL A 756 -18.93 36.41 22.60
CA VAL A 756 -18.11 37.15 23.56
C VAL A 756 -18.61 38.60 23.72
N LYS A 757 -18.56 39.13 24.94
CA LYS A 757 -19.04 40.48 25.28
C LYS A 757 -18.00 41.33 25.99
N THR A 758 -17.49 40.82 27.12
CA THR A 758 -16.62 41.57 28.04
C THR A 758 -15.36 40.83 28.42
N SER A 759 -15.31 39.51 28.24
CA SER A 759 -14.15 38.68 28.58
C SER A 759 -13.78 37.82 27.39
N VAL A 760 -12.52 37.89 26.99
CA VAL A 760 -11.98 36.99 25.96
C VAL A 760 -11.90 35.56 26.52
N PRO A 761 -12.08 34.50 25.69
CA PRO A 761 -11.82 33.13 26.12
C PRO A 761 -10.37 32.94 26.52
N SER A 762 -10.11 32.13 27.55
CA SER A 762 -8.74 31.71 27.87
C SER A 762 -8.25 30.63 26.90
N ASN A 763 -6.93 30.40 26.91
CA ASN A 763 -6.24 29.43 26.05
C ASN A 763 -6.28 29.78 24.54
N LEU A 764 -6.22 31.07 24.22
CA LEU A 764 -6.13 31.56 22.84
C LEU A 764 -4.71 31.59 22.29
N ASN A 765 -3.68 31.44 23.14
CA ASN A 765 -2.30 31.40 22.71
C ASN A 765 -1.90 29.99 22.25
N GLN A 766 -2.58 29.52 21.20
CA GLN A 766 -2.33 28.26 20.51
C GLN A 766 -2.48 28.50 19.01
N ASN A 767 -1.98 27.56 18.21
CA ASN A 767 -2.14 27.63 16.76
C ASN A 767 -3.59 27.36 16.37
N PHE A 768 -4.06 27.97 15.29
CA PHE A 768 -5.35 27.69 14.67
C PHE A 768 -5.16 27.54 13.15
N PHE A 769 -6.12 26.94 12.46
CA PHE A 769 -6.14 27.01 10.99
C PHE A 769 -6.95 28.21 10.52
N ASN A 770 -8.29 28.11 10.44
CA ASN A 770 -9.16 29.27 10.17
C ASN A 770 -9.80 29.81 11.46
N LEU A 771 -9.94 31.12 11.58
CA LEU A 771 -10.56 31.78 12.74
C LEU A 771 -11.57 32.86 12.30
N VAL A 772 -12.78 32.83 12.88
CA VAL A 772 -13.85 33.82 12.66
C VAL A 772 -14.20 34.51 13.97
N TRP A 773 -14.20 35.85 13.95
CA TRP A 773 -14.71 36.68 15.03
C TRP A 773 -15.97 37.45 14.59
N ASN A 774 -17.10 37.13 15.21
CA ASN A 774 -18.40 37.76 14.93
C ASN A 774 -19.19 38.01 16.22
N CYS A 775 -18.66 38.89 17.07
CA CYS A 775 -19.24 39.21 18.38
C CYS A 775 -19.93 40.59 18.37
N PRO A 776 -21.17 40.74 17.85
CA PRO A 776 -21.88 42.02 17.83
C PRO A 776 -22.20 42.56 19.24
N GLY A 777 -22.18 41.69 20.26
CA GLY A 777 -22.40 42.06 21.66
C GLY A 777 -21.14 42.51 22.41
N GLN A 778 -19.98 42.58 21.76
CA GLN A 778 -18.72 42.98 22.39
C GLN A 778 -18.75 44.47 22.79
N THR A 779 -18.49 44.71 24.08
CA THR A 779 -18.48 46.06 24.69
C THR A 779 -17.16 46.43 25.35
N ALA A 780 -16.23 45.47 25.49
CA ALA A 780 -14.89 45.70 26.04
C ALA A 780 -13.82 45.56 24.96
N ASN A 781 -12.68 46.25 25.15
CA ASN A 781 -11.50 45.97 24.35
C ASN A 781 -10.94 44.62 24.78
N LEU A 782 -10.70 43.74 23.81
CA LEU A 782 -10.28 42.38 24.03
C LEU A 782 -8.99 42.08 23.28
N ASP A 783 -8.18 41.24 23.89
CA ASP A 783 -6.89 40.82 23.38
C ASP A 783 -6.87 39.31 23.20
N MET A 784 -6.49 38.86 22.02
CA MET A 784 -6.33 37.44 21.70
C MET A 784 -5.15 36.80 22.42
N LYS A 785 -4.26 37.61 23.02
CA LYS A 785 -3.09 37.16 23.79
C LYS A 785 -2.11 36.35 22.94
N TRP A 786 -2.04 36.64 21.64
CA TRP A 786 -1.19 35.92 20.71
C TRP A 786 0.28 36.31 20.89
N ASN A 787 1.10 35.31 21.22
CA ASN A 787 2.53 35.38 21.39
C ASN A 787 3.14 34.02 21.01
N GLU A 788 3.88 33.99 19.90
CA GLU A 788 4.49 32.78 19.31
C GLU A 788 3.44 31.79 18.79
N ILE A 789 2.49 32.28 17.99
CA ILE A 789 1.48 31.43 17.34
C ILE A 789 1.59 31.44 15.82
N THR A 790 0.97 30.45 15.20
CA THR A 790 0.75 30.35 13.76
C THR A 790 -0.74 30.14 13.47
N ILE A 791 -1.25 30.95 12.54
CA ILE A 791 -2.56 30.78 11.91
C ILE A 791 -2.33 30.20 10.51
N GLY A 792 -2.66 28.93 10.31
CA GLY A 792 -2.40 28.22 9.05
C GLY A 792 -3.35 28.60 7.89
N GLY A 793 -4.48 29.23 8.20
CA GLY A 793 -5.49 29.66 7.22
C GLY A 793 -5.93 31.10 7.44
N ASP A 794 -7.21 31.36 7.23
CA ASP A 794 -7.76 32.71 7.18
C ASP A 794 -8.19 33.22 8.56
N ILE A 795 -8.00 34.52 8.79
CA ILE A 795 -8.60 35.27 9.90
C ILE A 795 -9.73 36.13 9.34
N THR A 796 -10.95 35.87 9.78
CA THR A 796 -12.15 36.63 9.34
C THR A 796 -12.75 37.43 10.49
N ILE A 797 -12.80 38.75 10.34
CA ILE A 797 -13.43 39.67 11.29
C ILE A 797 -14.71 40.25 10.70
N GLN A 798 -15.85 39.89 11.28
CA GLN A 798 -17.16 40.36 10.84
C GLN A 798 -17.71 41.46 11.75
N ASN A 799 -17.59 41.28 13.06
CA ASN A 799 -18.15 42.23 14.02
C ASN A 799 -17.45 42.13 15.39
N THR A 800 -17.07 43.27 15.97
CA THR A 800 -16.48 43.38 17.32
C THR A 800 -17.35 44.23 18.25
N GLY A 801 -18.64 44.37 17.92
CA GLY A 801 -19.59 45.20 18.65
C GLY A 801 -19.18 46.67 18.65
N SER A 802 -19.13 47.26 19.85
CA SER A 802 -18.76 48.66 20.05
C SER A 802 -17.30 48.87 20.49
N ALA A 803 -16.48 47.82 20.52
CA ALA A 803 -15.13 47.87 21.08
C ALA A 803 -14.09 47.19 20.16
N GLN A 804 -12.82 47.27 20.57
CA GLN A 804 -11.68 46.79 19.79
C GLN A 804 -11.35 45.33 20.10
N LEU A 805 -10.98 44.57 19.07
CA LEU A 805 -10.21 43.33 19.19
C LEU A 805 -8.76 43.59 18.77
N GLN A 806 -7.79 43.02 19.48
CA GLN A 806 -6.37 43.06 19.09
C GLN A 806 -5.74 41.67 19.12
N MET A 807 -4.74 41.44 18.27
CA MET A 807 -3.98 40.19 18.25
C MET A 807 -3.10 40.05 19.51
N CYS A 808 -2.36 41.12 19.83
CA CYS A 808 -1.30 41.08 20.83
C CYS A 808 -1.37 42.26 21.81
N ASP A 809 -1.02 42.01 23.07
CA ASP A 809 -0.79 43.03 24.11
C ASP A 809 0.41 42.61 25.00
N PRO A 810 1.64 42.57 24.44
CA PRO A 810 2.81 42.17 25.21
C PRO A 810 3.10 43.17 26.34
N GLU A 811 3.60 42.64 27.46
CA GLU A 811 4.04 43.44 28.60
C GLU A 811 5.36 44.16 28.29
N ALA A 812 5.64 45.26 29.00
CA ALA A 812 6.87 46.03 28.83
C ALA A 812 8.15 45.16 28.84
N GLY A 813 8.93 45.24 27.76
CA GLY A 813 10.18 44.49 27.59
C GLY A 813 10.01 43.04 27.12
N THR A 814 8.81 42.63 26.72
CA THR A 814 8.53 41.35 26.06
C THR A 814 8.19 41.55 24.59
N ASP A 815 8.29 40.46 23.83
CA ASP A 815 8.03 40.43 22.40
C ASP A 815 6.80 39.57 22.09
N ALA A 816 6.13 39.85 20.97
CA ALA A 816 5.05 39.04 20.42
C ALA A 816 5.33 38.71 18.95
N LEU A 817 5.19 37.42 18.59
CA LEU A 817 5.33 36.93 17.22
C LEU A 817 4.04 36.24 16.77
N VAL A 818 3.53 36.62 15.60
CA VAL A 818 2.37 35.96 14.96
C VAL A 818 2.73 35.63 13.51
N ASN A 819 2.56 34.37 13.13
CA ASN A 819 2.65 33.94 11.73
C ASN A 819 1.24 33.69 11.18
N ILE A 820 0.97 34.14 9.96
CA ILE A 820 -0.31 34.01 9.28
C ILE A 820 -0.03 33.51 7.87
N GLU A 821 -0.53 32.32 7.55
CA GLU A 821 -0.31 31.70 6.25
C GLU A 821 -1.42 32.08 5.24
N GLY A 822 -2.67 32.20 5.70
CA GLY A 822 -3.82 32.61 4.87
C GLY A 822 -4.10 34.11 4.86
N ASP A 823 -5.34 34.48 4.52
CA ASP A 823 -5.78 35.86 4.35
C ASP A 823 -6.35 36.45 5.65
N ILE A 824 -6.23 37.78 5.81
CA ILE A 824 -7.06 38.53 6.76
C ILE A 824 -8.21 39.15 5.98
N ILE A 825 -9.43 38.79 6.35
CA ILE A 825 -10.67 39.26 5.73
C ILE A 825 -11.47 40.03 6.78
N GLN A 826 -11.76 41.31 6.53
CA GLN A 826 -12.59 42.10 7.46
C GLN A 826 -13.71 42.81 6.73
N SER A 827 -14.93 42.71 7.28
CA SER A 827 -16.13 43.38 6.75
C SER A 827 -16.76 44.37 7.74
N GLY A 828 -16.35 44.34 9.00
CA GLY A 828 -16.85 45.22 10.06
C GLY A 828 -16.03 45.15 11.34
N GLY A 829 -16.48 45.81 12.40
CA GLY A 829 -15.78 45.84 13.69
C GLY A 829 -14.48 46.66 13.69
N ALA A 830 -13.72 46.57 14.77
CA ALA A 830 -12.45 47.23 14.99
C ALA A 830 -11.37 46.22 15.40
N PHE A 831 -10.39 46.00 14.52
CA PHE A 831 -9.33 45.02 14.66
C PHE A 831 -7.94 45.68 14.55
N ALA A 832 -7.01 45.26 15.39
CA ALA A 832 -5.63 45.74 15.32
C ALA A 832 -4.58 44.67 15.62
N ALA A 833 -3.34 44.86 15.16
CA ALA A 833 -2.25 43.99 15.59
C ALA A 833 -1.99 44.15 17.09
N THR A 834 -1.94 45.38 17.58
CA THR A 834 -1.79 45.67 19.01
C THR A 834 -2.43 46.99 19.43
N ALA A 835 -2.72 47.14 20.72
CA ALA A 835 -2.96 48.45 21.35
C ALA A 835 -2.13 48.68 22.62
N THR A 836 -0.99 47.98 22.76
CA THR A 836 -0.15 48.11 23.95
C THR A 836 0.39 49.54 24.11
N ASN A 837 0.29 50.05 25.34
CA ASN A 837 0.89 51.32 25.74
C ASN A 837 2.24 51.12 26.45
N ASP A 838 2.70 49.88 26.54
CA ASP A 838 3.92 49.52 27.25
C ASP A 838 5.16 49.81 26.42
N ALA A 839 6.11 50.50 27.07
CA ALA A 839 7.40 50.90 26.53
C ALA A 839 8.24 49.70 26.10
N ASN A 840 8.96 49.84 24.97
CA ASN A 840 9.96 48.85 24.50
C ASN A 840 9.39 47.45 24.25
N THR A 841 8.17 47.36 23.72
CA THR A 841 7.57 46.11 23.22
C THR A 841 7.92 45.90 21.75
N THR A 842 8.16 44.65 21.33
CA THR A 842 8.35 44.30 19.91
C THR A 842 7.20 43.41 19.46
N VAL A 843 6.42 43.86 18.48
CA VAL A 843 5.39 43.04 17.82
C VAL A 843 5.83 42.76 16.40
N VAL A 844 5.89 41.48 16.02
CA VAL A 844 6.23 41.04 14.66
C VAL A 844 5.10 40.18 14.12
N ILE A 845 4.54 40.57 12.98
CA ILE A 845 3.57 39.79 12.22
C ILE A 845 4.22 39.35 10.91
N ASN A 846 4.29 38.05 10.65
CA ASN A 846 4.68 37.51 9.35
C ASN A 846 3.42 37.01 8.65
N HIS A 847 3.13 37.52 7.47
CA HIS A 847 1.87 37.27 6.78
C HIS A 847 2.11 36.90 5.32
N LEU A 848 1.81 35.65 4.96
CA LEU A 848 1.99 35.11 3.61
C LEU A 848 0.85 35.52 2.67
N GLY A 849 -0.40 35.38 3.12
CA GLY A 849 -1.59 35.75 2.35
C GLY A 849 -1.86 37.26 2.26
N ASN A 850 -3.07 37.59 1.83
CA ASN A 850 -3.55 38.94 1.58
C ASN A 850 -4.24 39.55 2.81
N ILE A 851 -4.24 40.87 2.88
CA ILE A 851 -5.11 41.66 3.76
C ILE A 851 -6.21 42.25 2.89
N HIS A 852 -7.46 41.85 3.10
CA HIS A 852 -8.62 42.33 2.36
C HIS A 852 -9.71 42.86 3.31
N ILE A 853 -9.85 44.18 3.36
CA ILE A 853 -10.76 44.89 4.25
C ILE A 853 -11.83 45.59 3.41
N THR A 854 -13.10 45.34 3.70
CA THR A 854 -14.26 45.93 2.99
C THR A 854 -15.12 46.84 3.87
N GLY A 855 -14.79 46.93 5.16
CA GLY A 855 -15.46 47.79 6.13
C GLY A 855 -14.86 47.64 7.53
N GLY A 856 -15.19 48.57 8.43
CA GLY A 856 -14.69 48.59 9.81
C GLY A 856 -13.41 49.40 10.02
N ASP A 857 -12.73 49.19 11.14
CA ASP A 857 -11.46 49.80 11.52
C ASP A 857 -10.37 48.72 11.55
N PHE A 858 -9.39 48.78 10.65
CA PHE A 858 -8.23 47.90 10.58
C PHE A 858 -6.96 48.73 10.83
N SER A 859 -6.29 48.48 11.95
CA SER A 859 -5.18 49.32 12.43
C SER A 859 -3.93 48.51 12.73
N ILE A 860 -2.74 48.98 12.33
CA ILE A 860 -1.49 48.29 12.68
C ILE A 860 -1.23 48.33 14.19
N CYS A 861 -1.45 49.49 14.80
CA CYS A 861 -1.10 49.75 16.18
C CYS A 861 -1.99 50.87 16.71
N ARG A 862 -2.71 50.60 17.81
CA ARG A 862 -3.62 51.54 18.46
C ARG A 862 -3.09 52.09 19.79
N GLY A 863 -1.97 51.58 20.27
CA GLY A 863 -1.27 52.07 21.47
C GLY A 863 0.03 52.78 21.11
N SER A 864 0.54 53.63 22.02
CA SER A 864 1.70 54.47 21.70
C SER A 864 3.04 53.72 21.69
N GLN A 865 3.12 52.51 22.26
CA GLN A 865 4.30 51.67 22.52
C GLN A 865 5.53 52.31 23.18
N GLY A 866 5.73 53.63 23.18
CA GLY A 866 6.77 54.38 23.90
C GLY A 866 8.24 53.96 23.64
N GLY A 867 9.19 54.89 23.81
CA GLY A 867 10.62 54.55 23.75
C GLY A 867 11.04 53.94 22.40
N ASN A 868 11.62 52.73 22.43
CA ASN A 868 12.05 51.98 21.24
C ASN A 868 11.06 50.88 20.80
N GLY A 869 9.80 50.91 21.28
CA GLY A 869 8.81 49.90 20.93
C GLY A 869 8.45 49.90 19.43
N THR A 870 8.25 48.72 18.85
CA THR A 870 7.98 48.56 17.41
C THR A 870 6.82 47.61 17.13
N THR A 871 6.14 47.83 16.00
CA THR A 871 5.18 46.89 15.41
C THR A 871 5.54 46.71 13.94
N THR A 872 6.14 45.58 13.59
CA THR A 872 6.57 45.29 12.22
C THR A 872 5.67 44.24 11.61
N TRP A 873 5.07 44.55 10.46
CA TRP A 873 4.25 43.62 9.70
C TRP A 873 4.93 43.27 8.38
N ASN A 874 5.51 42.07 8.30
CA ASN A 874 6.14 41.52 7.11
C ASN A 874 5.05 40.87 6.25
N ILE A 875 4.73 41.46 5.09
CA ILE A 875 3.65 41.02 4.20
C ILE A 875 4.22 40.48 2.89
N TYR A 876 3.81 39.29 2.48
CA TYR A 876 4.16 38.67 1.19
C TYR A 876 3.01 38.73 0.17
N GLY A 877 1.76 38.85 0.63
CA GLY A 877 0.58 39.06 -0.21
C GLY A 877 0.26 40.54 -0.46
N ASN A 878 -0.99 40.80 -0.85
CA ASN A 878 -1.49 42.14 -1.17
C ASN A 878 -2.18 42.79 0.02
N ILE A 879 -2.30 44.12 0.01
CA ILE A 879 -3.09 44.89 0.98
C ILE A 879 -4.15 45.69 0.22
N ILE A 880 -5.41 45.39 0.50
CA ILE A 880 -6.58 46.00 -0.13
C ILE A 880 -7.51 46.49 0.98
N LEU A 881 -7.67 47.81 1.09
CA LEU A 881 -8.62 48.44 2.01
C LEU A 881 -9.68 49.20 1.22
N GLU A 882 -10.93 48.83 1.44
CA GLU A 882 -12.11 49.41 0.81
C GLU A 882 -13.11 49.84 1.89
N ASN A 883 -13.59 51.09 1.83
CA ASN A 883 -14.59 51.64 2.76
C ASN A 883 -14.27 51.45 4.25
N ALA A 884 -12.98 51.39 4.59
CA ALA A 884 -12.47 51.10 5.92
C ALA A 884 -11.86 52.33 6.61
N THR A 885 -11.63 52.24 7.92
CA THR A 885 -10.80 53.16 8.70
C THR A 885 -9.47 52.50 9.03
N THR A 886 -8.38 53.25 9.01
CA THR A 886 -7.07 52.77 9.50
C THR A 886 -6.39 53.81 10.39
N ARG A 887 -5.60 53.35 11.36
CA ARG A 887 -4.90 54.16 12.36
C ARG A 887 -3.53 53.59 12.69
N ASN A 888 -2.67 54.49 13.16
CA ASN A 888 -1.39 54.16 13.76
C ASN A 888 -1.11 55.09 14.96
N ALA A 889 -0.95 54.54 16.16
CA ALA A 889 -0.58 55.31 17.35
C ALA A 889 0.94 55.29 17.65
N ASN A 890 1.72 54.50 16.91
CA ASN A 890 3.17 54.42 16.99
C ASN A 890 3.81 54.86 15.66
N THR A 891 3.81 56.17 15.38
CA THR A 891 4.22 56.72 14.08
C THR A 891 5.68 56.46 13.70
N ASP A 892 6.55 56.29 14.69
CA ASP A 892 8.00 56.10 14.45
C ASP A 892 8.39 54.61 14.49
N GLY A 893 7.58 53.74 15.12
CA GLY A 893 7.92 52.33 15.37
C GLY A 893 7.04 51.30 14.65
N ALA A 894 5.88 51.68 14.12
CA ALA A 894 5.03 50.79 13.34
C ALA A 894 5.29 50.89 11.84
N LYS A 895 5.36 49.75 11.13
CA LYS A 895 5.64 49.70 9.67
C LYS A 895 5.12 48.42 9.01
N PHE A 896 4.75 48.51 7.74
CA PHE A 896 4.64 47.35 6.84
C PHE A 896 5.95 47.16 6.06
N ILE A 897 6.38 45.91 5.91
CA ILE A 897 7.51 45.51 5.08
C ILE A 897 6.99 44.57 4.00
N PHE A 898 7.09 45.00 2.75
CA PHE A 898 6.74 44.19 1.58
C PHE A 898 7.89 43.24 1.24
N CYS A 899 7.69 41.94 1.43
CA CYS A 899 8.76 40.93 1.45
C CYS A 899 8.86 40.07 0.19
N ASN A 900 7.91 40.15 -0.76
CA ASN A 900 7.83 39.23 -1.89
C ASN A 900 8.78 39.65 -3.03
N ALA A 901 10.06 39.33 -2.87
CA ALA A 901 11.09 39.65 -3.85
C ALA A 901 10.87 38.93 -5.18
N GLY A 902 10.83 39.67 -6.29
CA GLY A 902 10.67 39.11 -7.64
C GLY A 902 9.23 39.07 -8.17
N SER A 903 8.25 39.39 -7.32
CA SER A 903 6.82 39.45 -7.66
C SER A 903 6.25 40.86 -7.45
N THR A 904 5.09 41.16 -8.04
CA THR A 904 4.39 42.43 -7.79
C THR A 904 3.43 42.27 -6.61
N GLN A 905 3.56 43.12 -5.58
CA GLN A 905 2.59 43.26 -4.49
C GLN A 905 1.75 44.53 -4.69
N MET A 906 0.43 44.42 -4.47
CA MET A 906 -0.53 45.51 -4.60
C MET A 906 -0.85 46.11 -3.23
N LEU A 907 -0.80 47.44 -3.16
CA LEU A 907 -1.37 48.25 -2.09
C LEU A 907 -2.49 49.10 -2.67
N SER A 908 -3.73 48.88 -2.24
CA SER A 908 -4.92 49.58 -2.75
C SER A 908 -5.74 50.19 -1.62
N PHE A 909 -6.16 51.45 -1.83
CA PHE A 909 -7.05 52.17 -0.93
C PHE A 909 -8.22 52.75 -1.73
N SER A 910 -9.46 52.36 -1.38
CA SER A 910 -10.68 52.90 -1.97
C SER A 910 -11.66 53.31 -0.88
N GLY A 911 -12.06 54.58 -0.80
CA GLY A 911 -12.97 55.05 0.25
C GLY A 911 -12.44 54.91 1.68
N VAL A 912 -11.12 54.90 1.87
CA VAL A 912 -10.47 54.69 3.18
C VAL A 912 -10.35 56.00 3.97
N THR A 913 -10.67 55.93 5.27
CA THR A 913 -10.44 57.02 6.23
C THR A 913 -9.15 56.79 7.01
N PHE A 914 -8.15 57.66 6.79
CA PHE A 914 -6.90 57.68 7.55
C PHE A 914 -7.07 58.51 8.82
N ALA A 915 -7.38 57.84 9.94
CA ALA A 915 -7.52 58.49 11.24
C ALA A 915 -6.13 58.66 11.91
N GLY A 916 -6.08 58.89 13.23
CA GLY A 916 -4.84 59.27 13.94
C GLY A 916 -3.60 58.48 13.53
N GLY A 917 -2.54 59.21 13.15
CA GLY A 917 -1.23 58.72 12.68
C GLY A 917 -1.17 58.06 11.30
N GLY A 918 -2.30 57.95 10.57
CA GLY A 918 -2.34 57.51 9.19
C GLY A 918 -2.03 56.02 8.97
N PHE A 919 -1.70 55.67 7.72
CA PHE A 919 -1.19 54.34 7.35
C PHE A 919 0.35 54.34 7.46
N PRO A 920 0.95 53.40 8.21
CA PRO A 920 2.37 53.36 8.55
C PRO A 920 3.29 53.01 7.38
#